data_AF-A0AAN9S905-F1
#
_entry.id   AF-A0AAN9S905-F1
#
_cell.length_a   1.000
_cell.length_b   1.000
_cell.length_c   1.000
_cell.angle_alpha   90.00
_cell.angle_beta   90.00
_cell.angle_gamma   90.00
#
_symmetry.space_group_name_H-M   'P 1'
#
loop_
_entity.id
_entity.type
_entity.pdbx_description
1 polymer ?
#
loop_
_entity_poly.entity_id
_entity_poly.type
_entity_poly.pdbx_seq_one_letter_code
_entity_poly.pdbx_strand_id
1 'polypeptide(L)'
;MGSPSRVGSSSYDYSFKVLLIGDSGVGKSSLLLSFISNSNSIHHLSPTIGVDFKIKLFTVGGKRLKLTIWDTAGQERFGTVISSYYRGAHGIVLVYDVTRRETFTNLIDIWAKEVELYSTNHDSIKILVGNKVDKESERAVSKEEGMALAQQHRCLFLECSAKTRENVQQCFNDLTLKILDVPSLREKGSVAVKRQNQKHKYETSQNGGCCSHIADYIVAKMITKLSIYCAFVFCYSFGNTYGFAGPHLKLVTRAIVLLAFFVTIAISADIFLDWHVSSDFNLKPASTNQPVITINGMFPGPLINATTNDNIHVNVFNHLDDPLLFTWNGIQQRLDSWQDGVSGTNCPIQPGKNWTYDFQTKDQIGTFFYFPSINFLKAGGGFGPIRVNNRPVISVPFPKPEAEFDILIGDWYSSSYKDVRYKLDTTDVLPPDWMLINGKGPYMNNLSKSYEIFYVTQEKTYLLRISNVGMVWSFNFRIQSHQMVLVETEGSYVNQIELESLDIHVGQSYSVLVTANQDASDYYIVASPKMSNATNNNTLVGVAVLRYHNSTTAANGSLPSGPDPFDLQFSINQAKSIRWNLTTGAARPNPQGTFNVTNVTITETFILSASTATIGGLSRYTINNVSYLIPDTPLKLADYFSNGTGVYKLDAYSKNTSNVNAVRGVFVASALHKGWTEIVLKNNLDIIDTWHLDGYSFFVVGMGEGEWNPESRSIYNLYDPVARSTVQVYPGGWSAVYVYPDNPGMWNLRSQNLQSWYLGQELYVRVYDPDPNPAKEKPPPQNLLLCGKFQPPTPAPSVSPTPNAPPSKACNPHRTRSLMAMITTAMCFYYIGLH
;
A
#
# COMPACT_ATOMS: atom_id res chain seq x y z
N MET A 1 38.58 39.16 15.15
CA MET A 1 38.25 39.06 16.60
C MET A 1 36.83 39.60 16.74
N GLY A 2 35.80 38.91 17.23
CA GLY A 2 35.60 37.52 17.60
C GLY A 2 34.14 37.17 17.28
N SER A 3 33.88 35.88 17.05
CA SER A 3 32.58 35.29 16.74
C SER A 3 31.60 35.38 17.93
N PRO A 4 30.28 35.50 17.70
CA PRO A 4 29.29 35.33 18.76
C PRO A 4 29.19 33.84 19.15
N SER A 5 29.19 33.61 20.45
CA SER A 5 29.18 32.33 21.14
C SER A 5 27.93 31.49 20.83
N ARG A 6 28.15 30.20 20.55
CA ARG A 6 27.13 29.15 20.57
C ARG A 6 26.50 29.05 21.96
N VAL A 7 25.18 29.20 22.05
CA VAL A 7 24.38 28.83 23.23
C VAL A 7 24.51 27.32 23.43
N GLY A 8 25.05 26.92 24.59
CA GLY A 8 25.33 25.54 24.96
C GLY A 8 24.08 24.69 25.21
N SER A 9 24.23 23.39 24.99
CA SER A 9 23.25 22.35 25.30
C SER A 9 22.82 22.40 26.77
N SER A 10 21.52 22.56 27.03
CA SER A 10 20.95 22.45 28.36
C SER A 10 21.09 21.01 28.87
N SER A 11 22.09 20.76 29.72
CA SER A 11 22.16 19.49 30.46
C SER A 11 20.94 19.36 31.38
N TYR A 12 20.42 18.15 31.58
CA TYR A 12 19.37 17.83 32.56
C TYR A 12 19.85 16.63 33.37
N ASP A 13 19.42 16.51 34.62
CA ASP A 13 19.90 15.48 35.55
C ASP A 13 19.25 14.11 35.27
N TYR A 14 17.95 14.09 34.95
CA TYR A 14 17.21 12.88 34.59
C TYR A 14 16.17 13.15 33.50
N SER A 15 15.80 12.12 32.73
CA SER A 15 14.69 12.18 31.78
C SER A 15 13.68 11.07 32.07
N PHE A 16 12.40 11.45 32.15
CA PHE A 16 11.32 10.53 32.47
C PHE A 16 10.23 10.58 31.40
N LYS A 17 9.68 9.40 31.08
CA LYS A 17 8.52 9.22 30.21
C LYS A 17 7.26 9.10 31.08
N VAL A 18 6.25 9.94 30.85
CA VAL A 18 4.95 9.89 31.52
C VAL A 18 3.85 9.66 30.50
N LEU A 19 2.87 8.83 30.83
CA LEU A 19 1.73 8.51 29.96
C LEU A 19 0.42 8.94 30.64
N LEU A 20 -0.44 9.67 29.92
CA LEU A 20 -1.80 10.01 30.34
C LEU A 20 -2.79 9.05 29.68
N ILE A 21 -3.66 8.42 30.48
CA ILE A 21 -4.69 7.47 30.03
C ILE A 21 -6.01 7.70 30.74
N GLY A 22 -7.10 7.20 30.15
CA GLY A 22 -8.47 7.40 30.61
C GLY A 22 -9.40 7.73 29.45
N ASP A 23 -10.72 7.67 29.67
CA ASP A 23 -11.71 7.81 28.61
C ASP A 23 -11.60 9.12 27.82
N SER A 24 -12.17 9.13 26.61
CA SER A 24 -12.30 10.35 25.82
C SER A 24 -13.09 11.43 26.55
N GLY A 25 -12.63 12.67 26.42
CA GLY A 25 -13.28 13.85 27.01
C GLY A 25 -13.13 14.01 28.53
N VAL A 26 -12.33 13.19 29.22
CA VAL A 26 -12.04 13.38 30.67
C VAL A 26 -11.10 14.56 30.95
N GLY A 27 -10.42 15.09 29.93
CA GLY A 27 -9.59 16.30 30.02
C GLY A 27 -8.08 16.05 30.15
N LYS A 28 -7.56 14.92 29.65
CA LYS A 28 -6.12 14.57 29.61
C LYS A 28 -5.28 15.65 28.90
N SER A 29 -5.68 16.01 27.68
CA SER A 29 -5.03 17.07 26.88
C SER A 29 -5.11 18.43 27.57
N SER A 30 -6.23 18.73 28.22
CA SER A 30 -6.41 19.96 28.98
C SER A 30 -5.49 20.01 30.21
N LEU A 31 -5.31 18.90 30.93
CA LEU A 31 -4.36 18.80 32.05
C LEU A 31 -2.92 19.00 31.56
N LEU A 32 -2.55 18.37 30.43
CA LEU A 32 -1.22 18.53 29.83
C LEU A 32 -0.94 19.99 29.42
N LEU A 33 -1.89 20.62 28.71
CA LEU A 33 -1.75 22.00 28.28
C LEU A 33 -1.74 22.97 29.47
N SER A 34 -2.57 22.73 30.48
CA SER A 34 -2.58 23.51 31.73
C SER A 34 -1.26 23.40 32.50
N PHE A 35 -0.59 22.25 32.46
CA PHE A 35 0.72 22.05 33.08
C PHE A 35 1.85 22.74 32.30
N ILE A 36 1.77 22.77 30.98
CA ILE A 36 2.83 23.34 30.13
C ILE A 36 2.75 24.87 30.05
N SER A 37 1.55 25.44 29.97
CA SER A 37 1.30 26.85 29.67
C SER A 37 1.33 27.76 30.90
N ASN A 38 1.92 28.95 30.78
CA ASN A 38 1.96 29.96 31.85
C ASN A 38 0.79 30.99 31.81
N SER A 39 -0.21 30.84 30.92
CA SER A 39 -1.31 31.82 30.73
C SER A 39 -2.72 31.21 30.72
N ASN A 40 -3.72 32.01 31.15
CA ASN A 40 -5.08 31.58 31.53
C ASN A 40 -6.11 31.32 30.40
N SER A 41 -5.71 31.02 29.17
CA SER A 41 -6.66 30.78 28.06
C SER A 41 -6.65 29.32 27.59
N ILE A 42 -7.57 28.51 28.14
CA ILE A 42 -7.93 27.17 27.61
C ILE A 42 -9.40 27.25 27.16
N HIS A 43 -9.64 27.59 25.90
CA HIS A 43 -10.97 27.48 25.29
C HIS A 43 -11.05 26.27 24.37
N HIS A 44 -12.16 25.53 24.49
CA HIS A 44 -12.64 24.40 23.69
C HIS A 44 -11.60 23.68 22.81
N LEU A 45 -10.98 22.65 23.40
CA LEU A 45 -10.19 21.66 22.67
C LEU A 45 -11.13 20.61 22.06
N SER A 46 -10.94 20.32 20.78
CA SER A 46 -11.52 19.14 20.12
C SER A 46 -10.91 17.86 20.71
N PRO A 47 -11.63 16.72 20.70
CA PRO A 47 -11.08 15.44 21.14
C PRO A 47 -9.79 15.09 20.39
N THR A 48 -8.74 14.67 21.11
CA THR A 48 -7.46 14.28 20.52
C THR A 48 -7.63 13.08 19.61
N ILE A 49 -7.19 13.23 18.35
CA ILE A 49 -7.17 12.15 17.37
C ILE A 49 -5.78 11.49 17.43
N GLY A 50 -5.71 10.26 17.95
CA GLY A 50 -4.44 9.53 18.10
C GLY A 50 -3.71 9.84 19.41
N VAL A 51 -2.38 10.03 19.35
CA VAL A 51 -1.52 10.31 20.52
C VAL A 51 -0.62 11.51 20.21
N ASP A 52 -0.62 12.50 21.09
CA ASP A 52 0.30 13.66 21.06
C ASP A 52 1.38 13.47 22.13
N PHE A 53 2.56 14.07 21.95
CA PHE A 53 3.58 14.10 23.00
C PHE A 53 4.16 15.50 23.16
N LYS A 54 4.44 15.87 24.40
CA LYS A 54 5.07 17.15 24.74
C LYS A 54 6.26 16.94 25.66
N ILE A 55 7.24 17.83 25.55
CA ILE A 55 8.43 17.82 26.39
C ILE A 55 8.40 19.06 27.28
N LYS A 56 8.49 18.86 28.60
CA LYS A 56 8.65 19.93 29.59
C LYS A 56 9.96 19.75 30.35
N LEU A 57 10.78 20.80 30.37
CA LEU A 57 11.92 20.92 31.27
C LEU A 57 11.45 21.66 32.52
N PHE A 58 11.64 21.06 33.70
CA PHE A 58 11.27 21.69 34.97
C PHE A 58 12.12 21.14 36.12
N THR A 59 12.20 21.91 37.22
CA THR A 59 13.04 21.60 38.37
C THR A 59 12.18 21.13 39.54
N VAL A 60 12.44 19.93 40.05
CA VAL A 60 11.72 19.33 41.19
C VAL A 60 12.71 18.58 42.07
N GLY A 61 12.59 18.71 43.40
CA GLY A 61 13.52 18.07 44.35
C GLY A 61 14.98 18.53 44.19
N GLY A 62 15.21 19.76 43.72
CA GLY A 62 16.55 20.29 43.43
C GLY A 62 17.25 19.70 42.20
N LYS A 63 16.55 18.90 41.39
CA LYS A 63 17.04 18.30 40.14
C LYS A 63 16.32 18.88 38.93
N ARG A 64 17.04 19.11 37.83
CA ARG A 64 16.47 19.54 36.55
C ARG A 64 16.07 18.31 35.73
N LEU A 65 14.80 18.21 35.37
CA LEU A 65 14.23 17.01 34.77
C LEU A 65 13.68 17.31 33.38
N LYS A 66 13.84 16.35 32.46
CA LYS A 66 13.19 16.33 31.15
C LYS A 66 12.03 15.34 31.17
N LEU A 67 10.81 15.87 31.25
CA LEU A 67 9.59 15.07 31.20
C LEU A 67 9.07 14.99 29.76
N THR A 68 8.96 13.77 29.23
CA THR A 68 8.27 13.50 27.97
C THR A 68 6.91 12.91 28.29
N ILE A 69 5.87 13.70 28.08
CA ILE A 69 4.49 13.36 28.44
C ILE A 69 3.74 12.96 27.16
N TRP A 70 3.15 11.78 27.18
CA TRP A 70 2.35 11.21 26.10
C TRP A 70 0.87 11.35 26.45
N ASP A 71 0.12 12.06 25.60
CA ASP A 71 -1.32 12.31 25.74
C ASP A 71 -2.11 11.45 24.75
N THR A 72 -3.04 10.66 25.26
CA THR A 72 -3.83 9.69 24.48
C THR A 72 -5.24 10.21 24.17
N ALA A 73 -5.87 9.69 23.11
CA ALA A 73 -7.25 10.04 22.77
C ALA A 73 -8.26 9.59 23.84
N GLY A 74 -8.03 8.45 24.49
CA GLY A 74 -9.00 7.79 25.37
C GLY A 74 -10.10 7.03 24.64
N GLN A 75 -9.87 6.65 23.38
CA GLN A 75 -10.75 5.77 22.58
C GLN A 75 -9.98 4.58 21.98
N GLU A 76 -8.69 4.48 22.26
CA GLU A 76 -7.83 3.43 21.76
C GLU A 76 -8.26 2.06 22.29
N ARG A 77 -8.83 1.21 21.42
CA ARG A 77 -9.23 -0.19 21.72
C ARG A 77 -8.43 -1.23 20.92
N PHE A 78 -7.22 -0.91 20.45
CA PHE A 78 -6.39 -1.76 19.57
C PHE A 78 -5.01 -2.10 20.15
N GLY A 79 -4.82 -3.34 20.62
CA GLY A 79 -3.68 -3.76 21.45
C GLY A 79 -2.26 -3.58 20.88
N THR A 80 -2.05 -3.64 19.56
CA THR A 80 -0.69 -3.60 18.98
C THR A 80 -0.08 -2.19 19.03
N VAL A 81 -0.87 -1.16 18.72
CA VAL A 81 -0.44 0.25 18.77
C VAL A 81 -0.35 0.74 20.22
N ILE A 82 -1.29 0.29 21.06
CA ILE A 82 -1.37 0.59 22.50
C ILE A 82 -0.09 0.16 23.24
N SER A 83 0.40 -1.07 23.01
CA SER A 83 1.58 -1.60 23.74
C SER A 83 2.84 -0.71 23.67
N SER A 84 3.01 0.02 22.56
CA SER A 84 4.18 0.89 22.35
C SER A 84 4.19 2.12 23.28
N TYR A 85 3.01 2.62 23.66
CA TYR A 85 2.88 3.80 24.53
C TYR A 85 3.26 3.48 25.97
N TYR A 86 2.81 2.32 26.47
CA TYR A 86 3.09 1.86 27.84
C TYR A 86 4.54 1.41 28.04
N ARG A 87 5.21 0.92 26.98
CA ARG A 87 6.60 0.46 27.06
C ARG A 87 7.54 1.57 27.56
N GLY A 88 8.26 1.28 28.64
CA GLY A 88 9.26 2.18 29.24
C GLY A 88 8.68 3.46 29.89
N ALA A 89 7.37 3.51 30.17
CA ALA A 89 6.80 4.58 30.98
C ALA A 89 7.38 4.53 32.41
N HIS A 90 7.80 5.69 32.93
CA HIS A 90 8.28 5.85 34.30
C HIS A 90 7.13 6.27 35.22
N GLY A 91 6.18 7.05 34.69
CA GLY A 91 4.95 7.43 35.38
C GLY A 91 3.71 7.25 34.51
N ILE A 92 2.58 6.94 35.14
CA ILE A 92 1.27 6.79 34.47
C ILE A 92 0.23 7.63 35.23
N VAL A 93 -0.51 8.47 34.50
CA VAL A 93 -1.58 9.32 35.01
C VAL A 93 -2.91 8.76 34.50
N LEU A 94 -3.70 8.19 35.40
CA LEU A 94 -5.05 7.67 35.15
C LEU A 94 -6.07 8.79 35.42
N VAL A 95 -6.78 9.26 34.40
CA VAL A 95 -7.68 10.43 34.50
C VAL A 95 -9.13 10.01 34.31
N TYR A 96 -10.00 10.42 35.24
CA TYR A 96 -11.45 10.35 35.07
C TYR A 96 -12.10 11.72 35.25
N ASP A 97 -13.35 11.84 34.84
CA ASP A 97 -14.17 13.03 34.99
C ASP A 97 -15.07 12.89 36.21
N VAL A 98 -14.95 13.77 37.21
CA VAL A 98 -15.72 13.67 38.47
C VAL A 98 -17.22 13.81 38.28
N THR A 99 -17.67 14.37 37.15
CA THR A 99 -19.10 14.49 36.81
C THR A 99 -19.63 13.30 36.02
N ARG A 100 -18.77 12.37 35.57
CA ARG A 100 -19.15 11.19 34.79
C ARG A 100 -18.69 9.89 35.42
N ARG A 101 -19.57 9.28 36.22
CA ARG A 101 -19.36 7.99 36.91
C ARG A 101 -18.81 6.88 36.00
N GLU A 102 -19.31 6.78 34.77
CA GLU A 102 -18.86 5.76 33.80
C GLU A 102 -17.34 5.81 33.58
N THR A 103 -16.77 7.02 33.46
CA THR A 103 -15.33 7.19 33.24
C THR A 103 -14.49 6.74 34.44
N PHE A 104 -15.05 6.77 35.64
CA PHE A 104 -14.42 6.24 36.85
C PHE A 104 -14.46 4.71 36.88
N THR A 105 -15.59 4.10 36.51
CA THR A 105 -15.72 2.64 36.42
C THR A 105 -14.76 2.06 35.37
N ASN A 106 -14.68 2.71 34.21
CA ASN A 106 -13.81 2.29 33.11
C ASN A 106 -12.31 2.33 33.47
N LEU A 107 -11.89 3.16 34.43
CA LEU A 107 -10.50 3.14 34.90
C LEU A 107 -10.08 1.79 35.47
N ILE A 108 -11.01 1.06 36.09
CA ILE A 108 -10.76 -0.26 36.69
C ILE A 108 -10.91 -1.34 35.63
N ASP A 109 -12.02 -1.28 34.89
CA ASP A 109 -12.42 -2.38 34.02
C ASP A 109 -11.59 -2.47 32.74
N ILE A 110 -11.00 -1.35 32.33
CA ILE A 110 -10.30 -1.19 31.06
C ILE A 110 -8.87 -0.70 31.32
N TRP A 111 -8.72 0.54 31.80
CA TRP A 111 -7.41 1.22 31.79
C TRP A 111 -6.38 0.61 32.75
N ALA A 112 -6.79 0.18 33.94
CA ALA A 112 -5.90 -0.50 34.89
C ALA A 112 -5.39 -1.84 34.33
N LYS A 113 -6.27 -2.62 33.66
CA LYS A 113 -5.89 -3.88 33.02
C LYS A 113 -4.93 -3.67 31.86
N GLU A 114 -5.08 -2.59 31.10
CA GLU A 114 -4.14 -2.23 30.04
C GLU A 114 -2.75 -1.88 30.59
N VAL A 115 -2.70 -1.12 31.68
CA VAL A 115 -1.43 -0.83 32.37
C VAL A 115 -0.73 -2.12 32.79
N GLU A 116 -1.46 -3.08 33.35
CA GLU A 116 -0.93 -4.38 33.76
C GLU A 116 -0.47 -5.22 32.57
N LEU A 117 -1.21 -5.18 31.45
CA LEU A 117 -0.93 -6.00 30.27
C LEU A 117 0.25 -5.46 29.45
N TYR A 118 0.42 -4.15 29.33
CA TYR A 118 1.33 -3.53 28.37
C TYR A 118 2.53 -2.80 28.99
N SER A 119 2.50 -2.49 30.29
CA SER A 119 3.64 -1.83 30.92
C SER A 119 4.84 -2.78 31.05
N THR A 120 5.95 -2.44 30.41
CA THR A 120 7.21 -3.19 30.53
C THR A 120 8.05 -2.74 31.73
N ASN A 121 7.60 -1.72 32.47
CA ASN A 121 8.28 -1.21 33.64
C ASN A 121 7.38 -1.38 34.87
N HIS A 122 7.61 -2.47 35.60
CA HIS A 122 6.79 -2.84 36.75
C HIS A 122 6.96 -1.89 37.94
N ASP A 123 8.05 -1.12 37.98
CA ASP A 123 8.31 -0.10 39.00
C ASP A 123 7.66 1.26 38.68
N SER A 124 6.92 1.37 37.57
CA SER A 124 6.27 2.62 37.16
C SER A 124 5.31 3.17 38.22
N ILE A 125 5.45 4.47 38.52
CA ILE A 125 4.61 5.15 39.51
C ILE A 125 3.29 5.55 38.86
N LYS A 126 2.18 5.25 39.55
CA LYS A 126 0.82 5.53 39.06
C LYS A 126 0.17 6.61 39.92
N ILE A 127 -0.55 7.53 39.30
CA ILE A 127 -1.41 8.52 39.97
C ILE A 127 -2.80 8.50 39.35
N LEU A 128 -3.82 8.41 40.20
CA LEU A 128 -5.23 8.54 39.87
C LEU A 128 -5.65 10.00 40.03
N VAL A 129 -6.27 10.55 38.98
CA VAL A 129 -6.67 11.96 38.91
C VAL A 129 -8.16 12.09 38.62
N GLY A 130 -8.90 12.62 39.59
CA GLY A 130 -10.28 13.09 39.39
C GLY A 130 -10.26 14.50 38.83
N ASN A 131 -10.57 14.67 37.54
CA ASN A 131 -10.52 15.95 36.86
C ASN A 131 -11.91 16.62 36.77
N LYS A 132 -11.92 17.96 36.58
CA LYS A 132 -13.11 18.83 36.48
C LYS A 132 -13.81 19.12 37.81
N VAL A 133 -13.07 19.21 38.91
CA VAL A 133 -13.63 19.60 40.22
C VAL A 133 -14.21 21.01 40.29
N ASP A 134 -13.95 21.85 39.26
CA ASP A 134 -14.64 23.12 39.10
C ASP A 134 -16.16 22.99 38.87
N LYS A 135 -16.66 21.76 38.65
CA LYS A 135 -18.08 21.44 38.45
C LYS A 135 -18.68 20.68 39.64
N GLU A 136 -18.48 21.17 40.86
CA GLU A 136 -18.90 20.50 42.10
C GLU A 136 -20.40 20.16 42.16
N SER A 137 -21.27 21.03 41.59
CA SER A 137 -22.72 20.78 41.54
C SER A 137 -23.15 19.62 40.63
N GLU A 138 -22.28 19.20 39.70
CA GLU A 138 -22.51 18.08 38.78
C GLU A 138 -21.75 16.81 39.21
N ARG A 139 -21.17 16.79 40.41
CA ARG A 139 -20.31 15.69 40.88
C ARG A 139 -21.09 14.38 40.98
N ALA A 140 -20.61 13.37 40.27
CA ALA A 140 -21.13 11.99 40.29
C ALA A 140 -20.19 11.02 41.03
N VAL A 141 -18.96 11.45 41.32
CA VAL A 141 -17.93 10.67 42.03
C VAL A 141 -17.43 11.45 43.24
N SER A 142 -17.64 10.91 44.44
CA SER A 142 -17.14 11.52 45.67
C SER A 142 -15.62 11.38 45.79
N LYS A 143 -15.00 12.28 46.55
CA LYS A 143 -13.55 12.27 46.78
C LYS A 143 -13.14 11.01 47.54
N GLU A 144 -13.97 10.55 48.47
CA GLU A 144 -13.78 9.35 49.27
C GLU A 144 -13.72 8.09 48.39
N GLU A 145 -14.57 8.00 47.37
CA GLU A 145 -14.53 6.90 46.40
C GLU A 145 -13.24 6.91 45.56
N GLY A 146 -12.80 8.09 45.12
CA GLY A 146 -11.52 8.25 44.42
C GLY A 146 -10.33 7.83 45.28
N MET A 147 -10.33 8.23 46.55
CA MET A 147 -9.31 7.83 47.53
C MET A 147 -9.33 6.32 47.79
N ALA A 148 -10.50 5.73 47.97
CA ALA A 148 -10.65 4.28 48.18
C ALA A 148 -10.11 3.49 46.98
N LEU A 149 -10.40 3.93 45.76
CA LEU A 149 -9.90 3.27 44.55
C LEU A 149 -8.39 3.36 44.43
N ALA A 150 -7.81 4.51 44.73
CA ALA A 150 -6.36 4.68 44.68
C ALA A 150 -5.64 3.81 45.72
N GLN A 151 -6.21 3.68 46.93
CA GLN A 151 -5.69 2.78 47.95
C GLN A 151 -5.74 1.32 47.50
N GLN A 152 -6.85 0.89 46.87
CA GLN A 152 -7.00 -0.46 46.34
C GLN A 152 -5.94 -0.80 45.29
N HIS A 153 -5.63 0.13 44.39
CA HIS A 153 -4.65 -0.08 43.31
C HIS A 153 -3.22 0.42 43.62
N ARG A 154 -2.96 0.81 44.88
CA ARG A 154 -1.66 1.29 45.37
C ARG A 154 -1.08 2.41 44.49
N CYS A 155 -1.92 3.35 44.07
CA CYS A 155 -1.51 4.54 43.32
C CYS A 155 -1.73 5.81 44.15
N LEU A 156 -1.07 6.90 43.75
CA LEU A 156 -1.30 8.22 44.33
C LEU A 156 -2.71 8.71 43.93
N PHE A 157 -3.31 9.61 44.72
CA PHE A 157 -4.60 10.22 44.38
C PHE A 157 -4.55 11.74 44.50
N LEU A 158 -5.10 12.42 43.50
CA LEU A 158 -5.30 13.86 43.54
C LEU A 158 -6.56 14.25 42.75
N GLU A 159 -7.26 15.28 43.20
CA GLU A 159 -8.32 15.89 42.40
C GLU A 159 -7.82 17.19 41.78
N CYS A 160 -8.11 17.39 40.50
CA CYS A 160 -7.59 18.50 39.70
C CYS A 160 -8.72 19.22 38.95
N SER A 161 -8.50 20.49 38.63
CA SER A 161 -9.25 21.16 37.57
C SER A 161 -8.25 21.70 36.54
N ALA A 162 -8.25 21.10 35.36
CA ALA A 162 -7.50 21.64 34.22
C ALA A 162 -7.93 23.08 33.84
N LYS A 163 -9.17 23.47 34.17
CA LYS A 163 -9.73 24.79 33.84
C LYS A 163 -9.25 25.88 34.80
N THR A 164 -9.35 25.64 36.11
CA THR A 164 -8.90 26.60 37.14
C THR A 164 -7.42 26.45 37.49
N ARG A 165 -6.77 25.40 36.97
CA ARG A 165 -5.40 24.95 37.26
C ARG A 165 -5.20 24.42 38.68
N GLU A 166 -6.29 24.20 39.42
CA GLU A 166 -6.26 23.64 40.75
C GLU A 166 -5.57 22.26 40.72
N ASN A 167 -4.54 22.11 41.57
CA ASN A 167 -3.74 20.90 41.77
C ASN A 167 -3.04 20.32 40.54
N VAL A 168 -3.10 20.96 39.36
CA VAL A 168 -2.48 20.46 38.12
C VAL A 168 -0.95 20.41 38.26
N GLN A 169 -0.32 21.48 38.74
CA GLN A 169 1.14 21.51 38.95
C GLN A 169 1.57 20.50 40.03
N GLN A 170 0.77 20.38 41.09
CA GLN A 170 1.03 19.44 42.18
C GLN A 170 0.97 17.99 41.68
N CYS A 171 -0.01 17.64 40.85
CA CYS A 171 -0.15 16.30 40.26
C CYS A 171 1.15 15.80 39.61
N PHE A 172 1.73 16.61 38.72
CA PHE A 172 2.95 16.24 38.01
C PHE A 172 4.19 16.34 38.90
N ASN A 173 4.24 17.27 39.86
CA ASN A 173 5.33 17.37 40.83
C ASN A 173 5.38 16.12 41.74
N ASP A 174 4.24 15.74 42.32
CA ASP A 174 4.13 14.60 43.26
C ASP A 174 4.46 13.28 42.56
N LEU A 175 3.93 13.08 41.34
CA LEU A 175 4.27 11.95 40.50
C LEU A 175 5.79 11.88 40.25
N THR A 176 6.40 13.01 39.90
CA THR A 176 7.81 13.06 39.53
C THR A 176 8.74 12.92 40.74
N LEU A 177 8.37 13.46 41.91
CA LEU A 177 9.09 13.22 43.16
C LEU A 177 9.06 11.73 43.53
N LYS A 178 7.91 11.06 43.37
CA LYS A 178 7.82 9.62 43.62
C LYS A 178 8.60 8.77 42.62
N ILE A 179 8.64 9.17 41.34
CA ILE A 179 9.52 8.53 40.35
C ILE A 179 10.98 8.70 40.76
N LEU A 180 11.35 9.90 41.22
CA LEU A 180 12.67 10.13 41.75
C LEU A 180 12.92 9.23 42.95
N ASP A 181 12.02 9.01 43.89
CA ASP A 181 12.29 8.16 45.07
C ASP A 181 12.65 6.70 44.74
N VAL A 182 12.35 6.20 43.54
CA VAL A 182 12.65 4.82 43.11
C VAL A 182 14.02 4.73 42.42
N PRO A 183 15.02 4.06 43.02
CA PRO A 183 16.37 4.00 42.46
C PRO A 183 16.46 3.34 41.07
N SER A 184 15.66 2.29 40.81
CA SER A 184 15.64 1.58 39.52
C SER A 184 15.16 2.45 38.35
N LEU A 185 14.42 3.54 38.63
CA LEU A 185 13.95 4.48 37.63
C LEU A 185 14.95 5.60 37.33
N ARG A 186 16.01 5.75 38.14
CA ARG A 186 17.04 6.81 37.98
C ARG A 186 18.14 6.44 36.98
N GLU A 187 18.39 5.15 36.74
CA GLU A 187 19.47 4.68 35.88
C GLU A 187 19.03 4.44 34.43
N LYS A 188 19.11 5.49 33.61
CA LYS A 188 19.45 5.46 32.17
C LYS A 188 19.44 6.89 31.62
N GLY A 189 20.53 7.60 31.84
CA GLY A 189 20.79 8.91 31.23
C GLY A 189 22.28 9.14 31.03
N SER A 190 22.71 9.18 29.76
CA SER A 190 24.01 9.67 29.25
C SER A 190 25.14 8.64 29.08
N VAL A 191 25.31 8.10 27.86
CA VAL A 191 26.65 7.84 27.32
C VAL A 191 26.75 8.46 25.92
N ALA A 192 27.56 9.51 25.83
CA ALA A 192 28.04 10.08 24.59
C ALA A 192 28.86 9.04 23.81
N VAL A 193 28.60 8.92 22.51
CA VAL A 193 29.37 8.11 21.57
C VAL A 193 30.83 8.59 21.55
N LYS A 194 31.73 7.88 22.23
CA LYS A 194 33.17 7.99 22.00
C LYS A 194 33.59 6.98 20.92
N ARG A 195 34.18 7.51 19.85
CA ARG A 195 35.00 6.75 18.90
C ARG A 195 36.10 6.01 19.66
N GLN A 196 36.16 4.68 19.51
CA GLN A 196 37.41 3.95 19.62
C GLN A 196 37.51 2.88 18.54
N ASN A 197 38.54 3.05 17.71
CA ASN A 197 39.12 2.02 16.86
C ASN A 197 39.63 0.88 17.75
N GLN A 198 39.12 -0.33 17.56
CA GLN A 198 39.88 -1.54 17.89
C GLN A 198 39.75 -2.54 16.75
N LYS A 199 40.89 -2.74 16.09
CA LYS A 199 41.18 -3.88 15.21
C LYS A 199 41.08 -5.16 16.05
N HIS A 200 40.17 -6.06 15.69
CA HIS A 200 40.34 -7.47 16.01
C HIS A 200 40.67 -8.25 14.73
N LYS A 201 41.91 -8.75 14.70
CA LYS A 201 42.37 -9.82 13.82
C LYS A 201 41.51 -11.06 14.07
N TYR A 202 40.96 -11.64 13.01
CA TYR A 202 40.55 -13.05 13.01
C TYR A 202 41.62 -13.84 12.28
N GLU A 203 42.29 -14.74 13.00
CA GLU A 203 43.03 -15.85 12.42
C GLU A 203 42.05 -16.95 12.03
N THR A 204 42.29 -17.47 10.83
CA THR A 204 41.66 -18.59 10.16
C THR A 204 41.77 -19.90 10.95
N SER A 205 40.66 -20.63 11.04
CA SER A 205 40.71 -22.08 10.92
C SER A 205 39.69 -22.53 9.87
N GLN A 206 40.21 -23.17 8.82
CA GLN A 206 39.45 -23.86 7.81
C GLN A 206 38.96 -25.20 8.39
N ASN A 207 37.68 -25.50 8.24
CA ASN A 207 37.21 -26.80 7.78
C ASN A 207 35.80 -26.63 7.23
N GLY A 208 35.62 -27.03 5.96
CA GLY A 208 34.42 -26.81 5.17
C GLY A 208 33.33 -27.87 5.38
N GLY A 209 32.18 -27.64 4.73
CA GLY A 209 31.13 -28.65 4.54
C GLY A 209 29.71 -28.10 4.69
N CYS A 210 29.02 -27.99 3.56
CA CYS A 210 27.69 -27.42 3.36
C CYS A 210 26.49 -28.28 3.84
N CYS A 211 25.34 -27.60 3.90
CA CYS A 211 23.96 -28.07 3.63
C CYS A 211 23.28 -29.03 4.61
N SER A 212 22.30 -28.52 5.39
CA SER A 212 20.93 -29.06 5.54
C SER A 212 20.16 -28.39 6.69
N HIS A 213 19.53 -27.24 6.47
CA HIS A 213 18.56 -26.68 7.44
C HIS A 213 17.36 -26.03 6.72
N ILE A 214 16.70 -26.79 5.85
CA ILE A 214 15.35 -26.47 5.34
C ILE A 214 14.35 -27.60 5.70
N ALA A 215 14.83 -28.81 5.98
CA ALA A 215 13.97 -29.90 6.46
C ALA A 215 13.52 -29.68 7.93
N ASP A 216 14.38 -29.16 8.81
CA ASP A 216 14.07 -29.07 10.25
C ASP A 216 13.03 -27.99 10.58
N TYR A 217 12.94 -26.92 9.78
CA TYR A 217 11.97 -25.83 10.04
C TYR A 217 10.55 -26.19 9.54
N ILE A 218 10.45 -26.94 8.44
CA ILE A 218 9.19 -27.45 7.89
C ILE A 218 8.68 -28.62 8.75
N VAL A 219 9.58 -29.50 9.19
CA VAL A 219 9.28 -30.60 10.11
C VAL A 219 8.88 -30.05 11.49
N ALA A 220 9.53 -28.99 12.01
CA ALA A 220 9.12 -28.35 13.26
C ALA A 220 7.70 -27.77 13.19
N LYS A 221 7.34 -27.03 12.12
CA LYS A 221 5.97 -26.47 11.95
C LYS A 221 4.90 -27.54 11.69
N MET A 222 5.24 -28.63 11.00
CA MET A 222 4.33 -29.78 10.86
C MET A 222 4.17 -30.55 12.18
N ILE A 223 5.24 -30.73 12.96
CA ILE A 223 5.20 -31.36 14.28
C ILE A 223 4.38 -30.52 15.25
N THR A 224 4.43 -29.19 15.21
CA THR A 224 3.54 -28.36 16.05
C THR A 224 2.08 -28.49 15.63
N LYS A 225 1.78 -28.57 14.33
CA LYS A 225 0.42 -28.81 13.82
C LYS A 225 -0.10 -30.21 14.17
N LEU A 226 0.74 -31.25 14.10
CA LEU A 226 0.39 -32.63 14.48
C LEU A 226 0.27 -32.79 16.00
N SER A 227 1.11 -32.11 16.78
CA SER A 227 1.10 -32.18 18.25
C SER A 227 -0.15 -31.55 18.87
N ILE A 228 -0.65 -30.46 18.27
CA ILE A 228 -1.92 -29.84 18.68
C ILE A 228 -3.11 -30.75 18.34
N TYR A 229 -3.08 -31.42 17.19
CA TYR A 229 -4.14 -32.36 16.77
C TYR A 229 -4.14 -33.64 17.61
N CYS A 230 -2.96 -34.20 17.91
CA CYS A 230 -2.81 -35.34 18.81
C CYS A 230 -3.20 -34.99 20.25
N ALA A 231 -2.86 -33.79 20.75
CA ALA A 231 -3.33 -33.34 22.06
C ALA A 231 -4.86 -33.19 22.13
N PHE A 232 -5.50 -32.81 21.02
CA PHE A 232 -6.96 -32.74 20.90
C PHE A 232 -7.61 -34.13 20.97
N VAL A 233 -7.06 -35.13 20.26
CA VAL A 233 -7.56 -36.51 20.25
C VAL A 233 -7.30 -37.24 21.58
N PHE A 234 -6.16 -36.96 22.23
CA PHE A 234 -5.79 -37.55 23.53
C PHE A 234 -6.67 -37.02 24.66
N CYS A 235 -6.95 -35.71 24.69
CA CYS A 235 -7.87 -35.11 25.68
C CYS A 235 -9.34 -35.53 25.47
N TYR A 236 -9.78 -35.73 24.23
CA TYR A 236 -11.15 -36.19 23.95
C TYR A 236 -11.35 -37.69 24.28
N SER A 237 -10.32 -38.51 24.13
CA SER A 237 -10.39 -39.97 24.40
C SER A 237 -10.20 -40.33 25.87
N PHE A 238 -9.37 -39.60 26.63
CA PHE A 238 -9.20 -39.82 28.08
C PHE A 238 -10.35 -39.27 28.92
N GLY A 239 -11.08 -38.25 28.44
CA GLY A 239 -12.24 -37.68 29.13
C GLY A 239 -13.47 -38.60 29.21
N ASN A 240 -13.55 -39.63 28.36
CA ASN A 240 -14.67 -40.57 28.31
C ASN A 240 -14.43 -41.89 29.06
N THR A 241 -13.21 -42.16 29.53
CA THR A 241 -12.85 -43.46 30.15
C THR A 241 -12.59 -43.40 31.66
N TYR A 242 -12.28 -42.24 32.23
CA TYR A 242 -12.10 -42.10 33.69
C TYR A 242 -12.84 -40.86 34.19
N GLY A 243 -13.98 -41.09 34.86
CA GLY A 243 -14.90 -40.06 35.36
C GLY A 243 -14.32 -39.16 36.45
N PHE A 244 -13.45 -38.22 36.08
CA PHE A 244 -13.00 -37.12 36.93
C PHE A 244 -13.24 -35.77 36.23
N ALA A 245 -14.48 -35.30 36.27
CA ALA A 245 -14.85 -33.99 35.74
C ALA A 245 -14.79 -32.92 36.84
N GLY A 246 -13.59 -32.42 37.14
CA GLY A 246 -13.43 -31.19 37.92
C GLY A 246 -13.74 -29.94 37.08
N PRO A 247 -14.32 -28.86 37.67
CA PRO A 247 -14.74 -27.65 36.94
C PRO A 247 -13.58 -26.94 36.20
N HIS A 248 -12.34 -27.13 36.64
CA HIS A 248 -11.15 -26.54 36.03
C HIS A 248 -10.82 -27.11 34.64
N LEU A 249 -11.05 -28.40 34.40
CA LEU A 249 -10.73 -29.01 33.09
C LEU A 249 -11.67 -28.50 31.99
N LYS A 250 -12.97 -28.34 32.31
CA LYS A 250 -13.96 -27.75 31.40
C LYS A 250 -13.66 -26.29 31.05
N LEU A 251 -13.08 -25.53 31.99
CA LEU A 251 -12.68 -24.14 31.79
C LEU A 251 -11.48 -24.03 30.85
N VAL A 252 -10.48 -24.90 31.01
CA VAL A 252 -9.28 -24.96 30.16
C VAL A 252 -9.65 -25.36 28.74
N THR A 253 -10.51 -26.36 28.55
CA THR A 253 -10.97 -26.75 27.20
C THR A 253 -11.76 -25.62 26.52
N ARG A 254 -12.62 -24.91 27.26
CA ARG A 254 -13.33 -23.73 26.73
C ARG A 254 -12.39 -22.59 26.37
N ALA A 255 -11.37 -22.32 27.20
CA ALA A 255 -10.38 -21.29 26.94
C ALA A 255 -9.53 -21.62 25.71
N ILE A 256 -9.13 -22.88 25.51
CA ILE A 256 -8.37 -23.32 24.34
C ILE A 256 -9.23 -23.26 23.06
N VAL A 257 -10.50 -23.64 23.12
CA VAL A 257 -11.43 -23.51 21.99
C VAL A 257 -11.68 -22.05 21.65
N LEU A 258 -11.88 -21.18 22.64
CA LEU A 258 -11.98 -19.74 22.42
C LEU A 258 -10.69 -19.16 21.84
N LEU A 259 -9.52 -19.55 22.36
CA LEU A 259 -8.23 -19.09 21.84
C LEU A 259 -8.01 -19.55 20.39
N ALA A 260 -8.36 -20.80 20.06
CA ALA A 260 -8.29 -21.32 18.71
C ALA A 260 -9.27 -20.59 17.77
N PHE A 261 -10.47 -20.27 18.25
CA PHE A 261 -11.47 -19.48 17.52
C PHE A 261 -10.99 -18.04 17.29
N PHE A 262 -10.31 -17.43 18.27
CA PHE A 262 -9.70 -16.10 18.13
C PHE A 262 -8.48 -16.10 17.19
N VAL A 263 -7.66 -17.17 17.20
CA VAL A 263 -6.52 -17.32 16.28
C VAL A 263 -7.00 -17.49 14.83
N THR A 264 -8.17 -18.13 14.59
CA THR A 264 -8.75 -18.22 13.24
C THR A 264 -9.29 -16.89 12.70
N ILE A 265 -9.58 -15.90 13.56
CA ILE A 265 -10.15 -14.60 13.14
C ILE A 265 -9.06 -13.58 12.73
N ALA A 266 -7.77 -13.90 12.92
CA ALA A 266 -6.65 -12.98 12.72
C ALA A 266 -5.59 -13.46 11.69
N ILE A 267 -5.99 -14.17 10.64
CA ILE A 267 -5.06 -14.67 9.62
C ILE A 267 -5.14 -13.79 8.37
N SER A 268 -4.04 -13.10 8.06
CA SER A 268 -3.74 -12.61 6.69
C SER A 268 -3.45 -13.84 5.84
N ALA A 269 -4.11 -13.98 4.68
CA ALA A 269 -3.88 -15.13 3.81
C ALA A 269 -2.62 -14.92 2.96
N ASP A 270 -1.89 -16.01 2.71
CA ASP A 270 -0.83 -16.05 1.72
C ASP A 270 -1.37 -16.60 0.39
N ILE A 271 -1.30 -15.80 -0.66
CA ILE A 271 -1.74 -16.14 -2.02
C ILE A 271 -0.48 -16.45 -2.84
N PHE A 272 -0.35 -17.67 -3.34
CA PHE A 272 0.78 -18.10 -4.18
C PHE A 272 0.32 -18.30 -5.62
N LEU A 273 0.99 -17.65 -6.56
CA LEU A 273 0.70 -17.69 -7.99
C LEU A 273 1.98 -17.99 -8.77
N ASP A 274 1.96 -19.07 -9.56
CA ASP A 274 3.00 -19.35 -10.54
C ASP A 274 2.53 -18.86 -11.92
N TRP A 275 3.30 -17.95 -12.51
CA TRP A 275 2.99 -17.32 -13.79
C TRP A 275 4.01 -17.71 -14.85
N HIS A 276 3.57 -18.47 -15.84
CA HIS A 276 4.34 -18.79 -17.03
C HIS A 276 4.01 -17.77 -18.12
N VAL A 277 4.95 -16.87 -18.40
CA VAL A 277 4.75 -15.78 -19.36
C VAL A 277 5.36 -16.16 -20.69
N SER A 278 4.54 -16.26 -21.73
CA SER A 278 4.94 -16.77 -23.05
C SER A 278 4.25 -16.02 -24.19
N SER A 279 4.87 -16.04 -25.38
CA SER A 279 4.24 -15.55 -26.60
C SER A 279 3.37 -16.63 -27.23
N ASP A 280 2.10 -16.32 -27.48
CA ASP A 280 1.14 -17.15 -28.21
C ASP A 280 0.86 -16.52 -29.58
N PHE A 281 1.00 -17.31 -30.65
CA PHE A 281 0.75 -16.89 -32.04
C PHE A 281 -0.60 -17.36 -32.59
N ASN A 282 -1.33 -18.18 -31.82
CA ASN A 282 -2.63 -18.72 -32.20
C ASN A 282 -3.77 -17.78 -31.79
N LEU A 283 -3.59 -17.03 -30.69
CA LEU A 283 -4.52 -15.99 -30.27
C LEU A 283 -4.49 -14.82 -31.26
N LYS A 284 -5.66 -14.41 -31.76
CA LYS A 284 -5.78 -13.29 -32.71
C LYS A 284 -6.86 -12.30 -32.29
N PRO A 285 -6.57 -11.41 -31.31
CA PRO A 285 -7.51 -10.39 -30.84
C PRO A 285 -8.05 -9.49 -31.97
N ALA A 286 -7.20 -9.19 -32.97
CA ALA A 286 -7.47 -8.27 -34.07
C ALA A 286 -7.40 -8.94 -35.46
N SER A 287 -7.64 -10.25 -35.55
CA SER A 287 -7.52 -11.07 -36.79
C SER A 287 -6.18 -11.04 -37.54
N THR A 288 -5.16 -10.33 -37.03
CA THR A 288 -3.80 -10.36 -37.54
C THR A 288 -2.94 -11.42 -36.85
N ASN A 289 -1.92 -11.92 -37.56
CA ASN A 289 -0.91 -12.80 -36.98
C ASN A 289 0.15 -11.95 -36.28
N GLN A 290 0.17 -11.98 -34.96
CA GLN A 290 1.17 -11.31 -34.14
C GLN A 290 1.35 -12.06 -32.82
N PRO A 291 2.52 -11.98 -32.17
CA PRO A 291 2.72 -12.57 -30.85
C PRO A 291 1.86 -11.84 -29.80
N VAL A 292 1.00 -12.60 -29.10
CA VAL A 292 0.26 -12.15 -27.92
C VAL A 292 0.96 -12.67 -26.68
N ILE A 293 1.32 -11.79 -25.75
CA ILE A 293 1.88 -12.15 -24.46
C ILE A 293 0.75 -12.67 -23.57
N THR A 294 0.89 -13.92 -23.15
CA THR A 294 -0.06 -14.63 -22.29
C THR A 294 0.57 -14.95 -20.95
N ILE A 295 -0.27 -15.09 -19.92
CA ILE A 295 0.12 -15.61 -18.61
C ILE A 295 -0.64 -16.91 -18.40
N ASN A 296 0.06 -18.02 -18.24
CA ASN A 296 -0.53 -19.36 -18.15
C ASN A 296 -1.46 -19.67 -19.34
N GLY A 297 -1.11 -19.19 -20.54
CA GLY A 297 -1.93 -19.34 -21.76
C GLY A 297 -3.20 -18.48 -21.79
N MET A 298 -3.38 -17.56 -20.84
CA MET A 298 -4.53 -16.66 -20.78
C MET A 298 -4.20 -15.27 -21.34
N PHE A 299 -5.14 -14.70 -22.10
CA PHE A 299 -5.18 -13.29 -22.47
C PHE A 299 -6.63 -12.79 -22.44
N PRO A 300 -6.97 -11.75 -21.64
CA PRO A 300 -6.12 -11.14 -20.61
C PRO A 300 -5.64 -12.12 -19.53
N GLY A 301 -4.64 -11.71 -18.75
CA GLY A 301 -4.04 -12.52 -17.69
C GLY A 301 -5.01 -12.85 -16.54
N PRO A 302 -4.63 -13.81 -15.66
CA PRO A 302 -5.47 -14.28 -14.57
C PRO A 302 -5.76 -13.20 -13.51
N LEU A 303 -6.93 -13.27 -12.88
CA LEU A 303 -7.30 -12.39 -11.77
C LEU A 303 -6.42 -12.66 -10.52
N ILE A 304 -5.83 -11.60 -9.97
CA ILE A 304 -5.35 -11.61 -8.58
C ILE A 304 -6.50 -11.18 -7.69
N ASN A 305 -7.10 -12.14 -6.97
CA ASN A 305 -8.20 -11.88 -6.05
C ASN A 305 -7.70 -11.93 -4.61
N ALA A 306 -7.47 -10.76 -4.01
CA ALA A 306 -6.95 -10.62 -2.65
C ALA A 306 -7.97 -9.92 -1.74
N THR A 307 -7.86 -10.15 -0.43
CA THR A 307 -8.53 -9.34 0.58
C THR A 307 -7.52 -8.37 1.18
N THR A 308 -7.99 -7.23 1.67
CA THR A 308 -7.14 -6.23 2.34
C THR A 308 -6.30 -6.87 3.47
N ASN A 309 -4.98 -6.68 3.40
CA ASN A 309 -3.90 -7.25 4.22
C ASN A 309 -3.44 -8.66 3.84
N ASP A 310 -3.92 -9.27 2.76
CA ASP A 310 -3.32 -10.52 2.28
C ASP A 310 -1.91 -10.28 1.73
N ASN A 311 -1.05 -11.28 1.87
CA ASN A 311 0.27 -11.33 1.25
C ASN A 311 0.16 -12.07 -0.08
N ILE A 312 0.77 -11.53 -1.13
CA ILE A 312 0.70 -12.01 -2.49
C ILE A 312 2.11 -12.35 -2.95
N HIS A 313 2.28 -13.59 -3.37
CA HIS A 313 3.53 -14.16 -3.86
C HIS A 313 3.34 -14.54 -5.33
N VAL A 314 3.91 -13.78 -6.26
CA VAL A 314 3.82 -14.05 -7.70
C VAL A 314 5.18 -14.45 -8.24
N ASN A 315 5.33 -15.73 -8.53
CA ASN A 315 6.53 -16.29 -9.14
C ASN A 315 6.41 -16.27 -10.66
N VAL A 316 7.14 -15.35 -11.29
CA VAL A 316 7.07 -15.09 -12.73
C VAL A 316 8.20 -15.83 -13.44
N PHE A 317 7.85 -16.81 -14.25
CA PHE A 317 8.75 -17.50 -15.18
C PHE A 317 8.70 -16.82 -16.54
N ASN A 318 9.83 -16.24 -16.96
CA ASN A 318 9.95 -15.57 -18.24
C ASN A 318 10.32 -16.56 -19.36
N HIS A 319 9.34 -16.95 -20.18
CA HIS A 319 9.55 -17.75 -21.40
C HIS A 319 9.54 -16.89 -22.67
N LEU A 320 9.55 -15.56 -22.53
CA LEU A 320 9.77 -14.64 -23.65
C LEU A 320 11.26 -14.62 -24.02
N ASP A 321 11.54 -14.13 -25.22
CA ASP A 321 12.89 -13.82 -25.69
C ASP A 321 13.36 -12.39 -25.30
N ASP A 322 12.46 -11.58 -24.72
CA ASP A 322 12.74 -10.26 -24.17
C ASP A 322 12.86 -10.30 -22.63
N PRO A 323 13.70 -9.44 -22.01
CA PRO A 323 13.69 -9.23 -20.56
C PRO A 323 12.34 -8.69 -20.09
N LEU A 324 11.91 -9.13 -18.90
CA LEU A 324 10.56 -8.92 -18.39
C LEU A 324 10.56 -8.34 -16.97
N LEU A 325 9.63 -7.42 -16.72
CA LEU A 325 9.21 -6.95 -15.41
C LEU A 325 7.70 -6.71 -15.43
N PHE A 326 7.05 -6.90 -14.27
CA PHE A 326 5.67 -6.54 -14.03
C PHE A 326 5.58 -5.40 -13.02
N THR A 327 4.67 -4.46 -13.28
CA THR A 327 4.23 -3.48 -12.30
C THR A 327 2.77 -3.73 -11.90
N TRP A 328 2.41 -3.24 -10.71
CA TRP A 328 1.14 -3.49 -10.02
C TRP A 328 0.38 -2.17 -9.92
N ASN A 329 -0.22 -1.73 -11.02
CA ASN A 329 -0.77 -0.39 -11.20
C ASN A 329 -1.74 0.00 -10.06
N GLY A 330 -1.30 0.93 -9.20
CA GLY A 330 -2.07 1.45 -8.07
C GLY A 330 -1.87 0.69 -6.75
N ILE A 331 -1.19 -0.45 -6.73
CA ILE A 331 -0.76 -1.10 -5.49
C ILE A 331 0.40 -0.30 -4.89
N GLN A 332 0.24 0.16 -3.65
CA GLN A 332 1.14 1.10 -2.99
C GLN A 332 2.44 0.48 -2.49
N GLN A 333 2.59 -0.85 -2.56
CA GLN A 333 3.84 -1.54 -2.19
C GLN A 333 4.43 -1.04 -0.86
N ARG A 334 3.58 -0.92 0.17
CA ARG A 334 3.93 -0.23 1.42
C ARG A 334 5.22 -0.78 2.04
N LEU A 335 6.18 0.12 2.24
CA LEU A 335 7.53 -0.12 2.78
C LEU A 335 8.45 -0.91 1.85
N ASP A 336 8.08 -1.19 0.60
CA ASP A 336 8.74 -2.21 -0.20
C ASP A 336 8.81 -1.87 -1.69
N SER A 337 9.56 -0.81 -2.02
CA SER A 337 9.78 -0.42 -3.43
C SER A 337 10.60 -1.44 -4.23
N TRP A 338 11.08 -2.54 -3.61
CA TRP A 338 11.73 -3.65 -4.30
C TRP A 338 10.75 -4.52 -5.08
N GLN A 339 9.45 -4.38 -4.83
CA GLN A 339 8.38 -5.17 -5.44
C GLN A 339 7.62 -4.40 -6.52
N ASP A 340 8.04 -3.16 -6.78
CA ASP A 340 7.39 -2.22 -7.69
C ASP A 340 7.49 -2.65 -9.16
N GLY A 341 8.66 -3.19 -9.54
CA GLY A 341 8.85 -3.88 -10.81
C GLY A 341 8.85 -2.96 -12.03
N VAL A 342 9.59 -1.85 -11.94
CA VAL A 342 9.90 -0.96 -13.06
C VAL A 342 11.41 -0.84 -13.25
N SER A 343 11.87 -0.26 -14.36
CA SER A 343 13.28 -0.21 -14.75
C SER A 343 14.20 0.45 -13.70
N GLY A 344 13.69 1.44 -12.96
CA GLY A 344 14.44 2.11 -11.90
C GLY A 344 14.45 1.37 -10.57
N THR A 345 13.58 0.39 -10.34
CA THR A 345 13.50 -0.34 -9.07
C THR A 345 14.08 -1.75 -9.14
N ASN A 346 13.92 -2.43 -10.27
CA ASN A 346 14.25 -3.86 -10.41
C ASN A 346 15.16 -4.14 -11.60
N CYS A 347 16.06 -5.13 -11.42
CA CYS A 347 16.75 -5.74 -12.56
C CYS A 347 15.76 -6.65 -13.32
N PRO A 348 15.71 -6.59 -14.67
CA PRO A 348 14.78 -7.41 -15.45
C PRO A 348 15.00 -8.93 -15.29
N ILE A 349 13.89 -9.67 -15.25
CA ILE A 349 13.89 -11.14 -15.31
C ILE A 349 14.32 -11.55 -16.72
N GLN A 350 15.50 -12.15 -16.83
CA GLN A 350 16.05 -12.56 -18.13
C GLN A 350 15.28 -13.74 -18.74
N PRO A 351 15.28 -13.89 -20.07
CA PRO A 351 14.73 -15.08 -20.74
C PRO A 351 15.19 -16.40 -20.10
N GLY A 352 14.25 -17.30 -19.86
CA GLY A 352 14.48 -18.60 -19.22
C GLY A 352 14.78 -18.53 -17.71
N LYS A 353 14.66 -17.36 -17.08
CA LYS A 353 14.77 -17.17 -15.63
C LYS A 353 13.41 -16.91 -15.00
N ASN A 354 13.39 -16.93 -13.68
CA ASN A 354 12.22 -16.55 -12.90
C ASN A 354 12.60 -15.60 -11.76
N TRP A 355 11.58 -14.95 -11.22
CA TRP A 355 11.69 -14.16 -10.00
C TRP A 355 10.35 -14.10 -9.30
N THR A 356 10.38 -14.01 -7.97
CA THR A 356 9.18 -13.96 -7.14
C THR A 356 9.00 -12.56 -6.57
N TYR A 357 7.89 -11.93 -6.91
CA TYR A 357 7.37 -10.74 -6.26
C TYR A 357 6.64 -11.15 -4.98
N ASP A 358 6.93 -10.49 -3.86
CA ASP A 358 6.31 -10.74 -2.54
C ASP A 358 5.87 -9.41 -1.93
N PHE A 359 4.56 -9.15 -1.95
CA PHE A 359 4.01 -7.90 -1.46
C PHE A 359 2.68 -8.06 -0.72
N GLN A 360 2.29 -7.01 0.01
CA GLN A 360 1.06 -6.99 0.80
C GLN A 360 0.20 -5.80 0.40
N THR A 361 -1.11 -6.00 0.23
CA THR A 361 -2.06 -4.94 -0.11
C THR A 361 -2.40 -4.01 1.07
N LYS A 362 -1.96 -4.36 2.28
CA LYS A 362 -2.17 -3.59 3.53
C LYS A 362 -3.63 -3.15 3.69
N ASP A 363 -3.89 -1.86 3.67
CA ASP A 363 -5.19 -1.22 3.85
C ASP A 363 -5.75 -0.68 2.53
N GLN A 364 -5.29 -1.20 1.40
CA GLN A 364 -5.93 -0.95 0.11
C GLN A 364 -7.16 -1.86 -0.05
N ILE A 365 -8.12 -1.34 -0.81
CA ILE A 365 -9.29 -2.02 -1.37
C ILE A 365 -9.50 -1.49 -2.77
N GLY A 366 -10.37 -2.09 -3.57
CA GLY A 366 -10.80 -1.56 -4.87
C GLY A 366 -10.32 -2.34 -6.08
N THR A 367 -10.36 -1.67 -7.22
CA THR A 367 -10.06 -2.22 -8.55
C THR A 367 -8.71 -1.71 -9.05
N PHE A 368 -7.81 -2.65 -9.36
CA PHE A 368 -6.47 -2.39 -9.90
C PHE A 368 -6.15 -3.38 -11.02
N PHE A 369 -4.97 -3.28 -11.61
CA PHE A 369 -4.49 -4.22 -12.63
C PHE A 369 -2.96 -4.28 -12.64
N TYR A 370 -2.41 -5.27 -13.32
CA TYR A 370 -0.96 -5.41 -13.54
C TYR A 370 -0.66 -5.46 -15.03
N PHE A 371 0.59 -5.15 -15.40
CA PHE A 371 1.06 -5.29 -16.78
C PHE A 371 2.60 -5.30 -16.89
N PRO A 372 3.16 -5.77 -18.03
CA PRO A 372 4.59 -5.70 -18.29
C PRO A 372 5.11 -4.26 -18.43
N SER A 373 6.08 -3.86 -17.60
CA SER A 373 6.47 -2.45 -17.43
C SER A 373 7.64 -1.96 -18.30
N ILE A 374 8.31 -2.86 -19.03
CA ILE A 374 9.50 -2.54 -19.82
C ILE A 374 9.37 -2.98 -21.27
N ASN A 375 10.27 -2.47 -22.12
CA ASN A 375 10.43 -2.93 -23.51
C ASN A 375 9.16 -2.87 -24.36
N PHE A 376 8.24 -1.94 -24.04
CA PHE A 376 6.95 -1.78 -24.70
C PHE A 376 6.07 -3.06 -24.68
N LEU A 377 6.35 -3.99 -23.77
CA LEU A 377 5.73 -5.32 -23.74
C LEU A 377 4.22 -5.27 -23.48
N LYS A 378 3.72 -4.28 -22.71
CA LYS A 378 2.29 -4.06 -22.47
C LYS A 378 1.46 -4.03 -23.77
N ALA A 379 2.00 -3.48 -24.86
CA ALA A 379 1.33 -3.43 -26.16
C ALA A 379 1.09 -4.81 -26.78
N GLY A 380 1.84 -5.83 -26.36
CA GLY A 380 1.66 -7.23 -26.75
C GLY A 380 0.69 -7.99 -25.84
N GLY A 381 0.14 -7.38 -24.79
CA GLY A 381 -0.71 -8.03 -23.82
C GLY A 381 -0.03 -8.25 -22.46
N GLY A 382 -0.25 -9.42 -21.86
CA GLY A 382 0.29 -9.76 -20.55
C GLY A 382 -0.31 -8.96 -19.38
N PHE A 383 -1.36 -8.16 -19.58
CA PHE A 383 -2.05 -7.44 -18.51
C PHE A 383 -3.22 -8.24 -17.94
N GLY A 384 -3.60 -7.99 -16.69
CA GLY A 384 -4.74 -8.64 -16.05
C GLY A 384 -5.21 -7.93 -14.79
N PRO A 385 -6.38 -8.31 -14.23
CA PRO A 385 -7.02 -7.56 -13.17
C PRO A 385 -6.49 -7.93 -11.78
N ILE A 386 -6.58 -6.98 -10.85
CA ILE A 386 -6.35 -7.16 -9.43
C ILE A 386 -7.58 -6.66 -8.69
N ARG A 387 -8.20 -7.52 -7.88
CA ARG A 387 -9.27 -7.15 -6.94
C ARG A 387 -8.71 -7.17 -5.54
N VAL A 388 -8.89 -6.07 -4.82
CA VAL A 388 -8.61 -6.02 -3.38
C VAL A 388 -9.92 -5.82 -2.64
N ASN A 389 -10.42 -6.88 -2.01
CA ASN A 389 -11.73 -6.90 -1.37
C ASN A 389 -11.68 -6.35 0.06
N ASN A 390 -12.82 -5.84 0.51
CA ASN A 390 -13.02 -5.53 1.93
C ASN A 390 -12.99 -6.83 2.75
N ARG A 391 -12.58 -6.71 4.02
CA ARG A 391 -12.80 -7.79 4.98
C ARG A 391 -14.30 -8.02 5.15
N PRO A 392 -14.77 -9.27 5.31
CA PRO A 392 -16.20 -9.57 5.47
C PRO A 392 -16.90 -8.80 6.61
N VAL A 393 -16.13 -8.38 7.63
CA VAL A 393 -16.64 -7.59 8.77
C VAL A 393 -16.82 -6.11 8.47
N ILE A 394 -16.42 -5.62 7.29
CA ILE A 394 -16.52 -4.23 6.87
C ILE A 394 -17.49 -4.17 5.69
N SER A 395 -18.66 -3.57 5.92
CA SER A 395 -19.65 -3.36 4.89
C SER A 395 -19.13 -2.43 3.80
N VAL A 396 -19.35 -2.79 2.54
CA VAL A 396 -19.20 -1.88 1.40
C VAL A 396 -20.33 -0.83 1.44
N PRO A 397 -20.14 0.39 0.91
CA PRO A 397 -21.12 1.48 1.02
C PRO A 397 -22.27 1.41 0.01
N PHE A 398 -22.59 0.21 -0.46
CA PHE A 398 -23.66 -0.06 -1.41
C PHE A 398 -24.23 -1.47 -1.18
N PRO A 399 -25.44 -1.78 -1.64
CA PRO A 399 -25.99 -3.13 -1.54
C PRO A 399 -25.08 -4.16 -2.20
N LYS A 400 -25.02 -5.38 -1.63
CA LYS A 400 -24.25 -6.47 -2.20
C LYS A 400 -24.75 -6.77 -3.64
N PRO A 401 -23.89 -6.68 -4.66
CA PRO A 401 -24.28 -7.02 -6.03
C PRO A 401 -24.48 -8.53 -6.18
N GLU A 402 -25.22 -8.93 -7.22
CA GLU A 402 -25.42 -10.32 -7.63
C GLU A 402 -24.09 -10.96 -8.05
N ALA A 403 -23.34 -10.26 -8.90
CA ALA A 403 -22.02 -10.66 -9.36
C ALA A 403 -21.15 -9.45 -9.74
N GLU A 404 -19.86 -9.71 -9.94
CA GLU A 404 -18.86 -8.70 -10.31
C GLU A 404 -18.12 -9.10 -11.59
N PHE A 405 -18.00 -8.17 -12.53
CA PHE A 405 -17.29 -8.37 -13.80
C PHE A 405 -16.04 -7.50 -13.86
N ASP A 406 -14.89 -8.08 -14.22
CA ASP A 406 -13.71 -7.31 -14.60
C ASP A 406 -13.78 -7.01 -16.10
N ILE A 407 -13.64 -5.73 -16.45
CA ILE A 407 -13.74 -5.23 -17.81
C ILE A 407 -12.46 -4.47 -18.13
N LEU A 408 -11.55 -5.16 -18.78
CA LEU A 408 -10.28 -4.62 -19.24
C LEU A 408 -10.45 -4.10 -20.66
N ILE A 409 -10.40 -2.79 -20.83
CA ILE A 409 -10.58 -2.13 -22.11
C ILE A 409 -9.27 -1.48 -22.50
N GLY A 410 -8.82 -1.71 -23.74
CA GLY A 410 -7.57 -1.15 -24.22
C GLY A 410 -7.50 -1.12 -25.73
N ASP A 411 -6.75 -0.15 -26.23
CA ASP A 411 -6.39 -0.08 -27.64
C ASP A 411 -5.38 -1.18 -28.03
N TRP A 412 -5.30 -1.51 -29.32
CA TRP A 412 -4.49 -2.61 -29.82
C TRP A 412 -3.93 -2.32 -31.22
N TYR A 413 -2.66 -2.65 -31.42
CA TYR A 413 -1.98 -2.52 -32.72
C TYR A 413 -2.19 -3.78 -33.58
N SER A 414 -2.39 -3.60 -34.87
CA SER A 414 -2.43 -4.72 -35.82
C SER A 414 -1.03 -5.29 -36.10
N SER A 415 0.01 -4.45 -35.92
CA SER A 415 1.44 -4.82 -36.00
C SER A 415 1.94 -5.37 -34.67
N SER A 416 2.97 -6.22 -34.69
CA SER A 416 3.54 -6.76 -33.46
C SER A 416 4.12 -5.64 -32.57
N TYR A 417 4.07 -5.83 -31.26
CA TYR A 417 4.65 -4.88 -30.30
C TYR A 417 6.14 -4.63 -30.54
N LYS A 418 6.87 -5.60 -31.11
CA LYS A 418 8.29 -5.46 -31.49
C LYS A 418 8.47 -4.55 -32.70
N ASP A 419 7.60 -4.66 -33.70
CA ASP A 419 7.64 -3.77 -34.87
C ASP A 419 7.26 -2.34 -34.49
N VAL A 420 6.27 -2.18 -33.61
CA VAL A 420 5.87 -0.86 -33.08
C VAL A 420 7.02 -0.26 -32.27
N ARG A 421 7.67 -1.06 -31.39
CA ARG A 421 8.87 -0.64 -30.65
C ARG A 421 10.00 -0.20 -31.58
N TYR A 422 10.31 -0.99 -32.60
CA TYR A 422 11.32 -0.65 -33.59
C TYR A 422 11.02 0.67 -34.32
N LYS A 423 9.74 0.90 -34.67
CA LYS A 423 9.32 2.17 -35.26
C LYS A 423 9.50 3.32 -34.27
N LEU A 424 9.09 3.20 -33.01
CA LEU A 424 9.30 4.25 -31.99
C LEU A 424 10.78 4.67 -31.86
N ASP A 425 11.72 3.75 -32.08
CA ASP A 425 13.15 4.04 -32.00
C ASP A 425 13.72 4.72 -33.26
N THR A 426 12.98 4.74 -34.38
CA THR A 426 13.49 5.14 -35.70
C THR A 426 12.64 6.20 -36.43
N THR A 427 11.32 6.16 -36.29
CA THR A 427 10.34 7.00 -37.01
C THR A 427 9.12 7.31 -36.13
N ASP A 428 8.22 8.16 -36.61
CA ASP A 428 6.92 8.33 -35.94
C ASP A 428 6.03 7.09 -36.11
N VAL A 429 5.22 6.83 -35.08
CA VAL A 429 4.33 5.66 -34.99
C VAL A 429 2.90 6.05 -35.29
N LEU A 430 2.22 5.19 -36.05
CA LEU A 430 0.80 5.30 -36.36
C LEU A 430 -0.04 5.03 -35.09
N PRO A 431 -1.25 5.61 -34.98
CA PRO A 431 -2.15 5.32 -33.86
C PRO A 431 -2.51 3.82 -33.80
N PRO A 432 -3.00 3.33 -32.65
CA PRO A 432 -3.58 1.99 -32.55
C PRO A 432 -4.68 1.74 -33.59
N ASP A 433 -5.00 0.47 -33.84
CA ASP A 433 -5.90 0.06 -34.93
C ASP A 433 -7.25 -0.46 -34.42
N TRP A 434 -7.32 -0.86 -33.15
CA TRP A 434 -8.48 -1.53 -32.54
C TRP A 434 -8.73 -1.05 -31.12
N MET A 435 -9.98 -1.14 -30.68
CA MET A 435 -10.36 -1.09 -29.26
C MET A 435 -10.90 -2.47 -28.86
N LEU A 436 -10.28 -3.08 -27.85
CA LEU A 436 -10.64 -4.40 -27.36
C LEU A 436 -11.35 -4.30 -26.01
N ILE A 437 -12.32 -5.19 -25.78
CA ILE A 437 -12.94 -5.41 -24.46
C ILE A 437 -12.63 -6.84 -24.04
N ASN A 438 -11.96 -7.00 -22.89
CA ASN A 438 -11.45 -8.28 -22.38
C ASN A 438 -10.64 -9.06 -23.44
N GLY A 439 -9.78 -8.35 -24.19
CA GLY A 439 -8.92 -8.93 -25.22
C GLY A 439 -9.65 -9.39 -26.49
N LYS A 440 -10.95 -9.08 -26.64
CA LYS A 440 -11.78 -9.49 -27.78
C LYS A 440 -12.20 -8.27 -28.62
N GLY A 441 -12.40 -8.51 -29.91
CA GLY A 441 -12.83 -7.49 -30.86
C GLY A 441 -14.32 -7.14 -30.76
N PRO A 442 -14.78 -6.10 -31.48
CA PRO A 442 -16.17 -5.63 -31.41
C PRO A 442 -17.22 -6.62 -31.95
N TYR A 443 -18.39 -6.73 -31.31
CA TYR A 443 -19.53 -7.64 -31.60
C TYR A 443 -20.12 -7.57 -33.03
N MET A 444 -19.99 -6.45 -33.73
CA MET A 444 -20.57 -6.24 -35.07
C MET A 444 -19.53 -5.92 -36.14
N ASN A 445 -18.32 -6.45 -35.97
CA ASN A 445 -17.23 -6.24 -36.90
C ASN A 445 -16.85 -7.56 -37.58
N ASN A 446 -16.89 -7.61 -38.92
CA ASN A 446 -16.58 -8.80 -39.70
C ASN A 446 -15.13 -9.28 -39.53
N LEU A 447 -14.25 -8.40 -39.05
CA LEU A 447 -12.86 -8.72 -38.76
C LEU A 447 -12.67 -9.25 -37.34
N SER A 448 -13.68 -9.22 -36.47
CA SER A 448 -13.61 -9.80 -35.13
C SER A 448 -13.79 -11.32 -35.17
N LYS A 449 -12.88 -12.07 -34.55
CA LYS A 449 -13.04 -13.54 -34.39
C LYS A 449 -13.95 -13.94 -33.25
N SER A 450 -13.96 -13.12 -32.21
CA SER A 450 -14.73 -13.29 -30.99
C SER A 450 -14.98 -11.92 -30.38
N TYR A 451 -16.03 -11.83 -29.58
CA TYR A 451 -16.46 -10.65 -28.85
C TYR A 451 -16.86 -11.02 -27.43
N GLU A 452 -16.97 -10.03 -26.56
CA GLU A 452 -17.30 -10.23 -25.15
C GLU A 452 -18.81 -10.21 -24.90
N ILE A 453 -19.28 -11.14 -24.04
CA ILE A 453 -20.67 -11.25 -23.61
C ILE A 453 -20.70 -11.33 -22.08
N PHE A 454 -21.48 -10.44 -21.45
CA PHE A 454 -21.76 -10.45 -20.02
C PHE A 454 -23.19 -10.92 -19.79
N TYR A 455 -23.37 -11.98 -19.02
CA TYR A 455 -24.68 -12.56 -18.74
C TYR A 455 -25.28 -11.95 -17.48
N VAL A 456 -26.53 -11.49 -17.56
CA VAL A 456 -27.26 -10.90 -16.44
C VAL A 456 -28.66 -11.49 -16.29
N THR A 457 -29.11 -11.58 -15.05
CA THR A 457 -30.50 -11.87 -14.66
C THR A 457 -31.26 -10.56 -14.47
N GLN A 458 -32.47 -10.49 -14.99
CA GLN A 458 -33.38 -9.34 -14.87
C GLN A 458 -33.61 -8.95 -13.39
N GLU A 459 -33.76 -7.66 -13.12
CA GLU A 459 -33.93 -7.04 -11.80
C GLU A 459 -32.75 -7.21 -10.81
N LYS A 460 -31.62 -7.75 -11.27
CA LYS A 460 -30.40 -7.89 -10.45
C LYS A 460 -29.42 -6.76 -10.73
N THR A 461 -28.62 -6.42 -9.73
CA THR A 461 -27.57 -5.39 -9.82
C THR A 461 -26.19 -6.04 -9.84
N TYR A 462 -25.33 -5.57 -10.73
CA TYR A 462 -23.97 -6.08 -10.96
C TYR A 462 -22.95 -4.97 -10.72
N LEU A 463 -21.76 -5.33 -10.23
CA LEU A 463 -20.63 -4.41 -10.12
C LEU A 463 -19.68 -4.62 -11.31
N LEU A 464 -19.54 -3.63 -12.17
CA LEU A 464 -18.62 -3.65 -13.30
C LEU A 464 -17.36 -2.89 -12.90
N ARG A 465 -16.23 -3.60 -12.88
CA ARG A 465 -14.89 -3.09 -12.54
C ARG A 465 -14.14 -2.82 -13.84
N ILE A 466 -14.11 -1.57 -14.26
CA ILE A 466 -13.64 -1.15 -15.57
C ILE A 466 -12.25 -0.54 -15.44
N SER A 467 -11.27 -1.10 -16.16
CA SER A 467 -9.89 -0.60 -16.16
C SER A 467 -9.44 -0.29 -17.59
N ASN A 468 -8.85 0.89 -17.78
CA ASN A 468 -8.21 1.24 -19.04
C ASN A 468 -6.76 0.71 -19.05
N VAL A 469 -6.60 -0.45 -19.69
CA VAL A 469 -5.32 -1.16 -19.87
C VAL A 469 -4.66 -0.82 -21.21
N GLY A 470 -5.19 0.16 -21.96
CA GLY A 470 -4.68 0.58 -23.25
C GLY A 470 -3.32 1.25 -23.20
N MET A 471 -2.84 1.67 -24.37
CA MET A 471 -1.55 2.31 -24.55
C MET A 471 -1.66 3.82 -24.78
N VAL A 472 -2.71 4.28 -25.48
CA VAL A 472 -2.81 5.67 -25.97
C VAL A 472 -4.17 6.30 -25.66
N TRP A 473 -5.27 5.59 -25.89
CA TRP A 473 -6.60 6.17 -25.88
C TRP A 473 -7.26 6.14 -24.51
N SER A 474 -7.68 7.32 -24.07
CA SER A 474 -8.83 7.43 -23.17
C SER A 474 -10.11 7.08 -23.93
N PHE A 475 -11.13 6.58 -23.25
CA PHE A 475 -12.40 6.23 -23.89
C PHE A 475 -13.61 6.67 -23.06
N ASN A 476 -14.73 6.88 -23.74
CA ASN A 476 -16.05 7.00 -23.13
C ASN A 476 -16.74 5.63 -23.10
N PHE A 477 -17.13 5.18 -21.92
CA PHE A 477 -17.84 3.92 -21.66
C PHE A 477 -19.32 4.17 -21.40
N ARG A 478 -20.19 3.33 -21.96
CA ARG A 478 -21.65 3.38 -21.74
C ARG A 478 -22.33 2.07 -22.10
N ILE A 479 -23.55 1.92 -21.61
CA ILE A 479 -24.39 0.73 -21.85
C ILE A 479 -25.73 1.18 -22.40
N GLN A 480 -26.17 0.56 -23.49
CA GLN A 480 -27.44 0.88 -24.14
C GLN A 480 -28.60 0.72 -23.16
N SER A 481 -29.38 1.78 -22.97
CA SER A 481 -30.58 1.81 -22.10
C SER A 481 -30.33 1.48 -20.63
N HIS A 482 -29.08 1.54 -20.14
CA HIS A 482 -28.78 1.30 -18.73
C HIS A 482 -28.00 2.48 -18.14
N GLN A 483 -28.49 3.01 -17.03
CA GLN A 483 -27.72 3.95 -16.21
C GLN A 483 -26.67 3.20 -15.39
N MET A 484 -25.59 3.90 -15.05
CA MET A 484 -24.50 3.41 -14.21
C MET A 484 -24.42 4.26 -12.95
N VAL A 485 -24.30 3.62 -11.78
CA VAL A 485 -24.01 4.34 -10.52
C VAL A 485 -22.53 4.19 -10.23
N LEU A 486 -21.77 5.28 -10.28
CA LEU A 486 -20.35 5.26 -9.94
C LEU A 486 -20.18 5.11 -8.42
N VAL A 487 -19.40 4.10 -7.99
CA VAL A 487 -19.23 3.80 -6.56
C VAL A 487 -17.78 3.79 -6.09
N GLU A 488 -16.81 3.54 -6.97
CA GLU A 488 -15.40 3.45 -6.60
C GLU A 488 -14.46 3.86 -7.74
N THR A 489 -13.29 4.40 -7.39
CA THR A 489 -12.17 4.59 -8.32
C THR A 489 -10.83 4.39 -7.61
N GLU A 490 -9.97 3.52 -8.17
CA GLU A 490 -8.59 3.25 -7.71
C GLU A 490 -8.44 3.12 -6.17
N GLY A 491 -9.40 2.45 -5.54
CA GLY A 491 -9.46 2.18 -4.10
C GLY A 491 -10.18 3.19 -3.23
N SER A 492 -10.80 4.20 -3.84
CA SER A 492 -11.59 5.22 -3.16
C SER A 492 -13.07 5.07 -3.43
N TYR A 493 -13.87 4.92 -2.38
CA TYR A 493 -15.33 5.03 -2.52
C TYR A 493 -15.72 6.49 -2.74
N VAL A 494 -16.52 6.74 -3.78
CA VAL A 494 -16.93 8.08 -4.17
C VAL A 494 -18.35 8.39 -3.71
N ASN A 495 -18.71 9.68 -3.70
CA ASN A 495 -20.11 10.07 -3.63
C ASN A 495 -20.82 9.48 -4.85
N GLN A 496 -21.85 8.69 -4.60
CA GLN A 496 -22.51 7.94 -5.67
C GLN A 496 -23.20 8.91 -6.62
N ILE A 497 -22.88 8.80 -7.91
CA ILE A 497 -23.47 9.61 -8.97
C ILE A 497 -24.00 8.68 -10.06
N GLU A 498 -25.21 8.99 -10.54
CA GLU A 498 -25.78 8.34 -11.71
C GLU A 498 -25.19 8.94 -12.98
N LEU A 499 -24.78 8.08 -13.91
CA LEU A 499 -24.10 8.42 -15.14
C LEU A 499 -24.70 7.62 -16.31
N GLU A 500 -24.93 8.30 -17.43
CA GLU A 500 -25.24 7.64 -18.70
C GLU A 500 -23.96 7.16 -19.42
N SER A 501 -22.85 7.86 -19.20
CA SER A 501 -21.54 7.51 -19.75
C SER A 501 -20.40 7.98 -18.84
N LEU A 502 -19.23 7.36 -18.97
CA LEU A 502 -18.06 7.63 -18.14
C LEU A 502 -16.79 7.66 -19.00
N ASP A 503 -16.05 8.76 -18.95
CA ASP A 503 -14.72 8.88 -19.53
C ASP A 503 -13.68 8.23 -18.60
N ILE A 504 -12.91 7.29 -19.14
CA ILE A 504 -11.88 6.54 -18.42
C ILE A 504 -10.55 6.71 -19.14
N HIS A 505 -9.58 7.29 -18.43
CA HIS A 505 -8.29 7.61 -18.99
C HIS A 505 -7.28 6.46 -18.79
N VAL A 506 -6.23 6.41 -19.62
CA VAL A 506 -5.22 5.34 -19.58
C VAL A 506 -4.63 5.23 -18.17
N GLY A 507 -4.58 4.02 -17.62
CA GLY A 507 -4.10 3.79 -16.26
C GLY A 507 -5.18 3.82 -15.17
N GLN A 508 -6.36 4.36 -15.44
CA GLN A 508 -7.43 4.49 -14.45
C GLN A 508 -8.29 3.23 -14.33
N SER A 509 -8.89 3.07 -13.16
CA SER A 509 -9.91 2.07 -12.88
C SER A 509 -11.10 2.69 -12.15
N TYR A 510 -12.30 2.25 -12.51
CA TYR A 510 -13.56 2.64 -11.89
C TYR A 510 -14.43 1.42 -11.64
N SER A 511 -15.29 1.49 -10.63
CA SER A 511 -16.35 0.50 -10.43
C SER A 511 -17.71 1.17 -10.44
N VAL A 512 -18.63 0.61 -11.24
CA VAL A 512 -20.00 1.09 -11.39
C VAL A 512 -21.01 -0.02 -11.08
N LEU A 513 -22.13 0.33 -10.46
CA LEU A 513 -23.28 -0.56 -10.32
C LEU A 513 -24.22 -0.38 -11.52
N VAL A 514 -24.68 -1.49 -12.08
CA VAL A 514 -25.66 -1.52 -13.16
C VAL A 514 -26.76 -2.50 -12.79
N THR A 515 -28.00 -2.02 -12.81
CA THR A 515 -29.19 -2.85 -12.57
C THR A 515 -29.76 -3.28 -13.91
N ALA A 516 -29.97 -4.58 -14.08
CA ALA A 516 -30.58 -5.19 -15.27
C ALA A 516 -32.11 -5.00 -15.26
N ASN A 517 -32.56 -3.74 -15.33
CA ASN A 517 -33.96 -3.33 -15.19
C ASN A 517 -34.70 -3.11 -16.53
N GLN A 518 -34.12 -3.55 -17.63
CA GLN A 518 -34.74 -3.44 -18.96
C GLN A 518 -35.48 -4.75 -19.31
N ASP A 519 -36.19 -4.73 -20.44
CA ASP A 519 -36.80 -5.93 -21.00
C ASP A 519 -35.75 -7.03 -21.24
N ALA A 520 -36.15 -8.29 -21.17
CA ALA A 520 -35.25 -9.43 -21.35
C ALA A 520 -34.76 -9.54 -22.82
N SER A 521 -33.73 -8.77 -23.16
CA SER A 521 -33.09 -8.68 -24.47
C SER A 521 -31.57 -8.55 -24.32
N ASP A 522 -30.84 -8.59 -25.44
CA ASP A 522 -29.43 -8.20 -25.50
C ASP A 522 -29.28 -6.68 -25.68
N TYR A 523 -28.25 -6.10 -25.05
CA TYR A 523 -27.93 -4.66 -25.11
C TYR A 523 -26.45 -4.43 -25.41
N TYR A 524 -26.13 -3.33 -26.10
CA TYR A 524 -24.72 -2.99 -26.38
C TYR A 524 -24.00 -2.38 -25.18
N ILE A 525 -22.78 -2.84 -24.92
CA ILE A 525 -21.77 -2.12 -24.12
C ILE A 525 -20.78 -1.51 -25.10
N VAL A 526 -20.52 -0.20 -24.97
CA VAL A 526 -19.72 0.56 -25.93
C VAL A 526 -18.58 1.30 -25.24
N ALA A 527 -17.39 1.19 -25.82
CA ALA A 527 -16.23 2.01 -25.49
C ALA A 527 -15.73 2.73 -26.75
N SER A 528 -15.85 4.06 -26.79
CA SER A 528 -15.41 4.87 -27.93
C SER A 528 -14.23 5.78 -27.53
N PRO A 529 -13.19 5.90 -28.37
CA PRO A 529 -12.00 6.66 -28.02
C PRO A 529 -12.31 8.16 -27.94
N LYS A 530 -11.65 8.84 -27.00
CA LYS A 530 -11.61 10.31 -26.91
C LYS A 530 -10.44 10.83 -27.76
N MET A 531 -10.55 12.07 -28.23
CA MET A 531 -9.54 12.71 -29.10
C MET A 531 -9.26 11.95 -30.40
N SER A 532 -10.24 11.16 -30.88
CA SER A 532 -10.12 10.40 -32.13
C SER A 532 -11.48 10.29 -32.82
N ASN A 533 -11.50 10.41 -34.15
CA ASN A 533 -12.72 10.27 -34.94
C ASN A 533 -12.93 8.81 -35.37
N ALA A 534 -13.91 8.15 -34.75
CA ALA A 534 -14.24 6.75 -35.02
C ALA A 534 -15.43 6.56 -35.99
N THR A 535 -16.02 7.63 -36.52
CA THR A 535 -17.29 7.60 -37.29
C THR A 535 -17.27 6.63 -38.48
N ASN A 536 -16.12 6.47 -39.12
CA ASN A 536 -15.95 5.61 -40.31
C ASN A 536 -15.15 4.33 -40.02
N ASN A 537 -14.73 4.09 -38.77
CA ASN A 537 -13.88 2.95 -38.44
C ASN A 537 -14.41 2.16 -37.24
N ASN A 538 -15.17 1.11 -37.56
CA ASN A 538 -15.81 0.25 -36.59
C ASN A 538 -14.83 -0.60 -35.77
N THR A 539 -13.53 -0.66 -36.09
CA THR A 539 -12.53 -1.34 -35.24
C THR A 539 -12.12 -0.48 -34.06
N LEU A 540 -12.24 0.85 -34.16
CA LEU A 540 -11.83 1.78 -33.11
C LEU A 540 -12.84 1.86 -31.96
N VAL A 541 -14.06 1.36 -32.16
CA VAL A 541 -15.11 1.34 -31.14
C VAL A 541 -15.21 -0.07 -30.58
N GLY A 542 -14.91 -0.23 -29.30
CA GLY A 542 -15.12 -1.48 -28.58
C GLY A 542 -16.62 -1.72 -28.39
N VAL A 543 -17.11 -2.90 -28.78
CA VAL A 543 -18.53 -3.28 -28.62
C VAL A 543 -18.62 -4.67 -28.03
N ALA A 544 -19.24 -4.77 -26.85
CA ALA A 544 -19.58 -6.03 -26.18
C ALA A 544 -21.10 -6.14 -26.00
N VAL A 545 -21.58 -7.30 -25.55
CA VAL A 545 -23.01 -7.58 -25.35
C VAL A 545 -23.31 -7.80 -23.88
N LEU A 546 -24.30 -7.08 -23.35
CA LEU A 546 -24.96 -7.39 -22.10
C LEU A 546 -26.19 -8.24 -22.41
N ARG A 547 -26.13 -9.55 -22.12
CA ARG A 547 -27.17 -10.52 -22.47
C ARG A 547 -27.99 -10.91 -21.24
N TYR A 548 -29.29 -10.69 -21.31
CA TYR A 548 -30.21 -11.19 -20.28
C TYR A 548 -30.36 -12.72 -20.42
N HIS A 549 -30.39 -13.46 -19.30
CA HIS A 549 -30.43 -14.93 -19.33
C HIS A 549 -31.63 -15.50 -20.10
N ASN A 550 -32.78 -14.82 -20.05
CA ASN A 550 -33.99 -15.21 -20.76
C ASN A 550 -34.16 -14.50 -22.11
N SER A 551 -33.11 -13.82 -22.60
CA SER A 551 -33.12 -13.11 -23.88
C SER A 551 -33.25 -14.10 -25.05
N THR A 552 -34.19 -13.80 -25.94
CA THR A 552 -34.32 -14.48 -27.25
C THR A 552 -33.99 -13.55 -28.42
N THR A 553 -33.64 -12.30 -28.14
CA THR A 553 -33.45 -11.23 -29.14
C THR A 553 -32.04 -10.67 -29.07
N ALA A 554 -31.39 -10.57 -30.23
CA ALA A 554 -30.11 -9.89 -30.34
C ALA A 554 -30.26 -8.38 -30.10
N ALA A 555 -29.15 -7.74 -29.70
CA ALA A 555 -29.11 -6.30 -29.53
C ALA A 555 -29.49 -5.63 -30.85
N ASN A 556 -30.36 -4.63 -30.78
CA ASN A 556 -30.93 -3.98 -31.96
C ASN A 556 -30.86 -2.45 -31.81
N GLY A 557 -31.02 -1.74 -32.92
CA GLY A 557 -30.89 -0.29 -33.01
C GLY A 557 -29.45 0.17 -33.20
N SER A 558 -29.26 1.48 -33.23
CA SER A 558 -27.94 2.11 -33.27
C SER A 558 -27.19 1.93 -31.96
N LEU A 559 -25.86 1.93 -32.02
CA LEU A 559 -25.05 2.05 -30.80
C LEU A 559 -25.48 3.30 -30.01
N PRO A 560 -25.52 3.24 -28.67
CA PRO A 560 -25.82 4.42 -27.85
C PRO A 560 -24.88 5.57 -28.24
N SER A 561 -25.42 6.78 -28.41
CA SER A 561 -24.61 7.97 -28.66
C SER A 561 -23.78 8.32 -27.42
N GLY A 562 -22.51 8.65 -27.60
CA GLY A 562 -21.66 9.21 -26.56
C GLY A 562 -21.56 10.73 -26.68
N PRO A 563 -20.89 11.40 -25.72
CA PRO A 563 -20.47 12.79 -25.90
C PRO A 563 -19.54 12.92 -27.11
N ASP A 564 -19.39 14.13 -27.63
CA ASP A 564 -18.40 14.41 -28.67
C ASP A 564 -17.01 13.95 -28.20
N PRO A 565 -16.28 13.13 -28.99
CA PRO A 565 -14.95 12.66 -28.61
C PRO A 565 -13.93 13.79 -28.40
N PHE A 566 -14.18 14.98 -28.94
CA PHE A 566 -13.35 16.18 -28.80
C PHE A 566 -13.89 17.20 -27.79
N ASP A 567 -15.04 16.95 -27.16
CA ASP A 567 -15.53 17.78 -26.05
C ASP A 567 -14.72 17.47 -24.78
N LEU A 568 -13.65 18.25 -24.61
CA LEU A 568 -12.80 18.22 -23.43
C LEU A 568 -13.49 18.83 -22.20
N GLN A 569 -14.41 19.78 -22.40
CA GLN A 569 -15.11 20.43 -21.30
C GLN A 569 -16.04 19.44 -20.59
N PHE A 570 -16.73 18.58 -21.35
CA PHE A 570 -17.47 17.44 -20.79
C PHE A 570 -16.57 16.59 -19.90
N SER A 571 -15.38 16.22 -20.41
CA SER A 571 -14.42 15.36 -19.73
C SER A 571 -13.94 16.00 -18.42
N ILE A 572 -13.57 17.28 -18.46
CA ILE A 572 -13.12 18.08 -17.30
C ILE A 572 -14.23 18.19 -16.26
N ASN A 573 -15.46 18.48 -16.69
CA ASN A 573 -16.60 18.63 -15.79
C ASN A 573 -16.94 17.31 -15.10
N GLN A 574 -16.90 16.19 -15.82
CA GLN A 574 -17.10 14.88 -15.24
C GLN A 574 -15.98 14.52 -14.25
N ALA A 575 -14.72 14.76 -14.60
CA ALA A 575 -13.61 14.54 -13.67
C ALA A 575 -13.75 15.35 -12.38
N LYS A 576 -14.22 16.60 -12.49
CA LYS A 576 -14.50 17.48 -11.35
C LYS A 576 -15.73 17.07 -10.55
N SER A 577 -16.70 16.33 -11.11
CA SER A 577 -17.88 15.91 -10.35
C SER A 577 -17.62 14.70 -9.44
N ILE A 578 -16.55 13.94 -9.70
CA ILE A 578 -16.16 12.79 -8.89
C ILE A 578 -15.54 13.26 -7.58
N ARG A 579 -16.26 13.04 -6.47
CA ARG A 579 -15.89 13.46 -5.12
C ARG A 579 -15.76 12.28 -4.18
N TRP A 580 -14.87 12.38 -3.20
CA TRP A 580 -14.64 11.31 -2.24
C TRP A 580 -15.78 11.21 -1.22
N ASN A 581 -16.25 10.00 -0.92
CA ASN A 581 -17.24 9.84 0.15
C ASN A 581 -16.56 9.79 1.51
N LEU A 582 -16.53 10.93 2.21
CA LEU A 582 -15.81 11.07 3.47
C LEU A 582 -16.41 10.25 4.63
N THR A 583 -17.64 9.78 4.50
CA THR A 583 -18.40 9.12 5.59
C THR A 583 -18.26 7.60 5.63
N THR A 584 -17.80 6.99 4.55
CA THR A 584 -17.78 5.54 4.42
C THR A 584 -16.47 4.95 4.92
N GLY A 585 -16.53 3.74 5.49
CA GLY A 585 -15.33 2.95 5.75
C GLY A 585 -14.75 2.39 4.46
N ALA A 586 -13.43 2.39 4.33
CA ALA A 586 -12.72 1.72 3.23
C ALA A 586 -12.23 0.34 3.70
N ALA A 587 -10.91 0.12 3.77
CA ALA A 587 -10.32 -1.11 4.30
C ALA A 587 -10.48 -1.31 5.82
N ARG A 588 -10.96 -0.30 6.54
CA ARG A 588 -11.16 -0.30 8.00
C ARG A 588 -12.50 0.36 8.34
N PRO A 589 -13.07 0.12 9.54
CA PRO A 589 -14.30 0.77 9.96
C PRO A 589 -14.20 2.30 10.07
N ASN A 590 -12.98 2.85 10.15
CA ASN A 590 -12.77 4.29 10.18
C ASN A 590 -13.22 4.94 8.86
N PRO A 591 -13.93 6.08 8.92
CA PRO A 591 -14.32 6.80 7.71
C PRO A 591 -13.12 7.23 6.88
N GLN A 592 -13.26 7.20 5.55
CA GLN A 592 -12.29 7.71 4.59
C GLN A 592 -11.86 9.15 4.91
N GLY A 593 -12.80 10.00 5.36
CA GLY A 593 -12.54 11.40 5.74
C GLY A 593 -11.67 11.61 6.98
N THR A 594 -11.24 10.54 7.66
CA THR A 594 -10.25 10.64 8.76
C THR A 594 -8.92 11.20 8.25
N PHE A 595 -8.56 10.91 7.00
CA PHE A 595 -7.42 11.52 6.31
C PHE A 595 -7.95 12.57 5.35
N ASN A 596 -7.75 13.85 5.63
CA ASN A 596 -8.18 14.93 4.74
C ASN A 596 -7.04 15.91 4.46
N VAL A 597 -7.29 16.79 3.49
CA VAL A 597 -6.30 17.76 3.00
C VAL A 597 -6.73 19.21 3.23
N THR A 598 -7.74 19.46 4.06
CA THR A 598 -8.32 20.81 4.22
C THR A 598 -7.35 21.79 4.89
N ASN A 599 -6.62 21.33 5.91
CA ASN A 599 -5.72 22.18 6.72
C ASN A 599 -4.28 21.65 6.72
N VAL A 600 -3.79 21.22 5.56
CA VAL A 600 -2.42 20.71 5.42
C VAL A 600 -1.45 21.83 5.07
N THR A 601 -0.24 21.78 5.64
CA THR A 601 0.84 22.71 5.29
C THR A 601 1.70 22.08 4.20
N ILE A 602 1.63 22.64 2.99
CA ILE A 602 2.49 22.21 1.88
C ILE A 602 3.94 22.56 2.19
N THR A 603 4.80 21.54 2.23
CA THR A 603 6.23 21.69 2.50
C THR A 603 7.04 21.91 1.24
N GLU A 604 6.57 21.38 0.11
CA GLU A 604 7.20 21.56 -1.19
C GLU A 604 6.19 21.45 -2.33
N THR A 605 6.47 22.13 -3.43
CA THR A 605 5.71 22.06 -4.68
C THR A 605 6.62 21.58 -5.79
N PHE A 606 6.16 20.66 -6.63
CA PHE A 606 6.77 20.27 -7.89
C PHE A 606 5.93 20.87 -9.02
N ILE A 607 6.57 21.45 -10.03
CA ILE A 607 5.92 21.95 -11.24
C ILE A 607 6.56 21.23 -12.42
N LEU A 608 5.81 20.29 -12.98
CA LEU A 608 6.28 19.35 -13.99
C LEU A 608 5.54 19.58 -15.30
N SER A 609 6.27 19.97 -16.33
CA SER A 609 5.73 20.27 -17.65
C SER A 609 6.01 19.12 -18.61
N ALA A 610 4.95 18.46 -19.08
CA ALA A 610 5.00 17.53 -20.20
C ALA A 610 5.21 18.28 -21.51
N SER A 611 6.18 17.86 -22.32
CA SER A 611 6.41 18.38 -23.66
C SER A 611 7.15 17.37 -24.54
N THR A 612 7.21 17.63 -25.84
CA THR A 612 8.09 16.91 -26.77
C THR A 612 9.35 17.73 -27.08
N ALA A 613 10.44 17.04 -27.41
CA ALA A 613 11.67 17.65 -27.90
C ALA A 613 12.45 16.72 -28.82
N THR A 614 13.20 17.29 -29.76
CA THR A 614 14.13 16.54 -30.60
C THR A 614 15.49 16.46 -29.93
N ILE A 615 15.92 15.25 -29.53
CA ILE A 615 17.21 15.01 -28.87
C ILE A 615 17.98 13.97 -29.69
N GLY A 616 19.14 14.36 -30.23
CA GLY A 616 19.95 13.47 -31.06
C GLY A 616 19.27 13.05 -32.37
N GLY A 617 18.42 13.92 -32.94
CA GLY A 617 17.66 13.65 -34.17
C GLY A 617 16.39 12.83 -34.00
N LEU A 618 16.09 12.36 -32.78
CA LEU A 618 14.89 11.59 -32.47
C LEU A 618 13.90 12.42 -31.66
N SER A 619 12.61 12.27 -31.96
CA SER A 619 11.53 12.84 -31.15
C SER A 619 11.44 12.10 -29.81
N ARG A 620 11.37 12.86 -28.72
CA ARG A 620 11.31 12.35 -27.35
C ARG A 620 10.26 13.10 -26.56
N TYR A 621 9.67 12.40 -25.58
CA TYR A 621 8.86 13.06 -24.57
C TYR A 621 9.73 13.45 -23.39
N THR A 622 9.37 14.55 -22.74
CA THR A 622 10.17 15.14 -21.68
C THR A 622 9.30 15.63 -20.53
N ILE A 623 9.93 15.68 -19.36
CA ILE A 623 9.43 16.39 -18.18
C ILE A 623 10.39 17.52 -17.91
N ASN A 624 9.92 18.77 -17.92
CA ASN A 624 10.78 19.94 -17.69
C ASN A 624 11.99 19.97 -18.65
N ASN A 625 11.79 19.58 -19.91
CA ASN A 625 12.85 19.44 -20.92
C ASN A 625 13.94 18.38 -20.57
N VAL A 626 13.59 17.37 -19.75
CA VAL A 626 14.40 16.17 -19.53
C VAL A 626 13.67 14.95 -20.05
N SER A 627 14.21 14.30 -21.07
CA SER A 627 13.78 12.95 -21.48
C SER A 627 14.54 11.92 -20.65
N TYR A 628 13.82 11.05 -19.96
CA TYR A 628 14.42 10.08 -19.06
C TYR A 628 15.36 9.12 -19.80
N LEU A 629 16.56 8.96 -19.25
CA LEU A 629 17.52 7.95 -19.67
C LEU A 629 17.42 6.76 -18.71
N ILE A 630 17.01 5.60 -19.23
CA ILE A 630 17.03 4.35 -18.45
C ILE A 630 18.49 3.93 -18.25
N PRO A 631 18.99 3.87 -16.99
CA PRO A 631 20.34 3.39 -16.72
C PRO A 631 20.42 1.86 -16.73
N ASP A 632 21.58 1.30 -17.07
CA ASP A 632 21.82 -0.16 -17.02
C ASP A 632 21.76 -0.75 -15.59
N THR A 633 21.89 0.12 -14.58
CA THR A 633 21.78 -0.25 -13.17
C THR A 633 20.54 0.42 -12.59
N PRO A 634 19.55 -0.34 -12.06
CA PRO A 634 18.37 0.24 -11.45
C PRO A 634 18.72 1.25 -10.36
N LEU A 635 17.99 2.35 -10.31
CA LEU A 635 18.20 3.44 -9.35
C LEU A 635 18.13 2.94 -7.91
N LYS A 636 17.17 2.07 -7.59
CA LYS A 636 17.01 1.52 -6.24
C LYS A 636 18.21 0.67 -5.81
N LEU A 637 18.76 -0.10 -6.76
CA LEU A 637 19.96 -0.90 -6.54
C LEU A 637 21.18 0.01 -6.33
N ALA A 638 21.32 1.04 -7.15
CA ALA A 638 22.40 2.03 -7.03
C ALA A 638 22.32 2.83 -5.73
N ASP A 639 21.12 3.25 -5.32
CA ASP A 639 20.84 3.94 -4.06
C ASP A 639 21.28 3.09 -2.87
N TYR A 640 20.88 1.82 -2.83
CA TYR A 640 21.21 0.92 -1.73
C TYR A 640 22.71 0.59 -1.63
N PHE A 641 23.34 0.19 -2.73
CA PHE A 641 24.73 -0.30 -2.70
C PHE A 641 25.80 0.79 -2.82
N SER A 642 25.44 1.96 -3.37
CA SER A 642 26.42 3.01 -3.67
C SER A 642 25.90 4.43 -3.44
N ASN A 643 24.75 4.60 -2.79
CA ASN A 643 24.12 5.92 -2.59
C ASN A 643 23.95 6.69 -3.92
N GLY A 644 23.59 5.96 -4.98
CA GLY A 644 23.42 6.46 -6.35
C GLY A 644 24.70 6.70 -7.14
N THR A 645 25.88 6.51 -6.54
CA THR A 645 27.17 6.94 -7.10
C THR A 645 27.43 6.36 -8.49
N GLY A 646 27.62 7.26 -9.46
CA GLY A 646 27.93 6.95 -10.85
C GLY A 646 26.75 6.38 -11.66
N VAL A 647 25.54 6.36 -11.10
CA VAL A 647 24.31 5.97 -11.82
C VAL A 647 23.39 7.18 -11.97
N TYR A 648 23.12 7.88 -10.88
CA TYR A 648 22.34 9.12 -10.90
C TYR A 648 22.88 10.13 -9.90
N LYS A 649 22.49 11.39 -10.08
CA LYS A 649 22.70 12.44 -9.09
C LYS A 649 21.33 12.91 -8.64
N LEU A 650 21.08 12.85 -7.33
CA LEU A 650 19.85 13.32 -6.73
C LEU A 650 19.68 14.83 -7.01
N ASP A 651 18.50 15.22 -7.45
CA ASP A 651 18.15 16.60 -7.82
C ASP A 651 19.08 17.22 -8.87
N ALA A 652 19.57 16.40 -9.81
CA ALA A 652 20.36 16.90 -10.94
C ALA A 652 19.57 17.84 -11.86
N TYR A 653 18.26 17.67 -11.92
CA TYR A 653 17.33 18.46 -12.71
C TYR A 653 16.27 19.09 -11.82
N SER A 654 15.78 20.27 -12.22
CA SER A 654 14.80 21.01 -11.44
C SER A 654 13.42 20.39 -11.52
N LYS A 655 12.82 20.14 -10.35
CA LYS A 655 11.42 19.72 -10.21
C LYS A 655 10.41 20.87 -10.34
N ASN A 656 10.87 22.10 -10.59
CA ASN A 656 10.05 23.32 -10.61
C ASN A 656 10.15 24.14 -11.91
N THR A 657 11.19 23.93 -12.70
CA THR A 657 11.49 24.75 -13.87
C THR A 657 12.04 23.89 -15.00
N SER A 658 11.60 24.15 -16.22
CA SER A 658 12.14 23.51 -17.41
C SER A 658 13.59 23.92 -17.67
N ASN A 659 14.40 22.98 -18.15
CA ASN A 659 15.71 23.32 -18.71
C ASN A 659 15.55 24.19 -19.95
N VAL A 660 16.51 25.09 -20.18
CA VAL A 660 16.53 25.93 -21.40
C VAL A 660 16.59 25.05 -22.66
N ASN A 661 17.46 24.03 -22.64
CA ASN A 661 17.60 23.07 -23.72
C ASN A 661 17.13 21.69 -23.26
N ALA A 662 16.48 20.97 -24.16
CA ALA A 662 16.10 19.59 -23.91
C ALA A 662 17.33 18.67 -23.81
N VAL A 663 17.34 17.81 -22.80
CA VAL A 663 18.44 16.88 -22.53
C VAL A 663 17.91 15.47 -22.27
N ARG A 664 18.74 14.47 -22.57
CA ARG A 664 18.49 13.08 -22.16
C ARG A 664 19.25 12.80 -20.87
N GLY A 665 18.56 12.38 -19.81
CA GLY A 665 19.17 12.30 -18.49
C GLY A 665 18.40 11.49 -17.46
N VAL A 666 19.09 11.07 -16.40
CA VAL A 666 18.49 10.29 -15.30
C VAL A 666 17.87 11.26 -14.29
N PHE A 667 16.55 11.43 -14.34
CA PHE A 667 15.83 12.38 -13.49
C PHE A 667 15.36 11.72 -12.19
N VAL A 668 16.07 12.03 -11.08
CA VAL A 668 15.68 11.62 -9.73
C VAL A 668 15.48 12.86 -8.85
N ALA A 669 14.25 13.09 -8.42
CA ALA A 669 13.86 14.17 -7.52
C ALA A 669 13.77 13.67 -6.08
N SER A 670 14.24 14.46 -5.12
CA SER A 670 14.00 14.20 -3.70
C SER A 670 12.60 14.65 -3.30
N ALA A 671 11.97 13.91 -2.38
CA ALA A 671 10.77 14.35 -1.67
C ALA A 671 10.97 14.21 -0.15
N LEU A 672 10.41 15.16 0.59
CA LEU A 672 10.50 15.23 2.04
C LEU A 672 9.59 14.18 2.68
N HIS A 673 10.20 13.21 3.36
CA HIS A 673 9.46 12.19 4.09
C HIS A 673 8.55 12.85 5.13
N LYS A 674 7.25 12.53 5.07
CA LYS A 674 6.17 13.07 5.92
C LYS A 674 5.94 14.57 5.80
N GLY A 675 6.38 15.20 4.70
CA GLY A 675 6.03 16.56 4.33
C GLY A 675 5.02 16.58 3.19
N TRP A 676 3.87 17.24 3.35
CA TRP A 676 2.87 17.33 2.29
C TRP A 676 3.48 17.98 1.04
N THR A 677 3.46 17.24 -0.06
CA THR A 677 4.02 17.66 -1.34
C THR A 677 2.88 17.93 -2.32
N GLU A 678 2.91 19.09 -2.94
CA GLU A 678 2.04 19.42 -4.06
C GLU A 678 2.77 19.09 -5.36
N ILE A 679 2.11 18.38 -6.28
CA ILE A 679 2.62 18.13 -7.62
C ILE A 679 1.65 18.75 -8.61
N VAL A 680 2.13 19.75 -9.34
CA VAL A 680 1.43 20.41 -10.43
C VAL A 680 1.94 19.82 -11.75
N LEU A 681 1.06 19.14 -12.45
CA LEU A 681 1.33 18.52 -13.74
C LEU A 681 0.75 19.43 -14.82
N LYS A 682 1.59 19.93 -15.71
CA LYS A 682 1.21 20.77 -16.85
C LYS A 682 1.34 19.98 -18.14
N ASN A 683 0.37 20.10 -19.03
CA ASN A 683 0.38 19.39 -20.31
C ASN A 683 0.50 20.35 -21.49
N ASN A 684 1.71 20.43 -22.08
CA ASN A 684 1.95 21.20 -23.30
C ASN A 684 1.82 20.33 -24.57
N LEU A 685 1.30 19.11 -24.44
CA LEU A 685 1.00 18.21 -25.56
C LEU A 685 -0.41 18.52 -26.10
N ASP A 686 -0.67 18.06 -27.32
CA ASP A 686 -1.96 18.11 -28.00
C ASP A 686 -2.85 16.89 -27.71
N ILE A 687 -2.42 16.02 -26.80
CA ILE A 687 -3.11 14.80 -26.36
C ILE A 687 -3.49 14.86 -24.88
N ILE A 688 -4.50 14.08 -24.47
CA ILE A 688 -4.76 13.86 -23.04
C ILE A 688 -3.62 13.02 -22.48
N ASP A 689 -2.89 13.57 -21.53
CA ASP A 689 -1.84 12.86 -20.82
C ASP A 689 -2.39 12.34 -19.48
N THR A 690 -1.77 11.28 -18.94
CA THR A 690 -2.21 10.64 -17.70
C THR A 690 -0.98 10.32 -16.87
N TRP A 691 -0.98 10.72 -15.60
CA TRP A 691 0.18 10.62 -14.73
C TRP A 691 -0.10 9.68 -13.58
N HIS A 692 0.86 8.82 -13.31
CA HIS A 692 0.79 7.81 -12.26
C HIS A 692 2.00 7.90 -11.33
N LEU A 693 1.76 7.77 -10.03
CA LEU A 693 2.81 7.72 -9.02
C LEU A 693 2.78 6.35 -8.34
N ASP A 694 3.81 5.54 -8.60
CA ASP A 694 3.97 4.26 -7.91
C ASP A 694 4.12 4.47 -6.40
N GLY A 695 3.68 3.50 -5.61
CA GLY A 695 3.84 3.52 -4.15
C GLY A 695 2.88 4.42 -3.37
N TYR A 696 2.05 5.21 -4.07
CA TYR A 696 1.18 6.21 -3.47
C TYR A 696 -0.20 6.28 -4.10
N SER A 697 -1.17 6.68 -3.29
CA SER A 697 -2.33 7.42 -3.78
C SER A 697 -2.16 8.89 -3.40
N PHE A 698 -2.67 9.79 -4.24
CA PHE A 698 -2.65 11.22 -4.03
C PHE A 698 -4.06 11.80 -4.14
N PHE A 699 -4.28 12.96 -3.51
CA PHE A 699 -5.54 13.69 -3.55
C PHE A 699 -5.54 14.61 -4.76
N VAL A 700 -6.52 14.47 -5.66
CA VAL A 700 -6.66 15.36 -6.81
C VAL A 700 -7.39 16.63 -6.38
N VAL A 701 -6.62 17.68 -6.10
CA VAL A 701 -7.13 18.92 -5.49
C VAL A 701 -7.55 19.95 -6.51
N GLY A 702 -7.00 19.94 -7.73
CA GLY A 702 -7.33 20.97 -8.73
C GLY A 702 -7.10 20.51 -10.15
N MET A 703 -7.88 21.08 -11.07
CA MET A 703 -7.71 20.95 -12.51
C MET A 703 -8.12 22.26 -13.17
N GLY A 704 -7.35 22.73 -14.15
CA GLY A 704 -7.64 23.97 -14.86
C GLY A 704 -7.09 23.98 -16.27
N GLU A 705 -7.59 24.93 -17.05
CA GLU A 705 -7.12 25.21 -18.40
C GLU A 705 -6.04 26.30 -18.36
N GLY A 706 -5.20 26.33 -19.40
CA GLY A 706 -4.14 27.32 -19.54
C GLY A 706 -2.98 27.10 -18.57
N GLU A 707 -2.32 28.20 -18.21
CA GLU A 707 -1.14 28.18 -17.36
C GLU A 707 -1.51 28.15 -15.86
N TRP A 708 -0.96 27.19 -15.12
CA TRP A 708 -1.08 27.19 -13.66
C TRP A 708 -0.24 28.32 -13.04
N ASN A 709 -0.81 28.97 -12.03
CA ASN A 709 -0.14 29.96 -11.19
C ASN A 709 -0.51 29.75 -9.70
N PRO A 710 0.22 30.36 -8.75
CA PRO A 710 -0.09 30.20 -7.33
C PRO A 710 -1.52 30.57 -6.91
N GLU A 711 -2.14 31.53 -7.60
CA GLU A 711 -3.52 31.98 -7.38
C GLU A 711 -4.55 30.90 -7.75
N SER A 712 -4.18 29.96 -8.62
CA SER A 712 -5.01 28.81 -9.01
C SER A 712 -5.36 27.90 -7.83
N ARG A 713 -4.67 28.02 -6.68
CA ARG A 713 -5.05 27.31 -5.44
C ARG A 713 -6.41 27.75 -4.89
N SER A 714 -6.89 28.93 -5.26
CA SER A 714 -8.21 29.44 -4.86
C SER A 714 -9.37 28.55 -5.35
N ILE A 715 -9.17 27.80 -6.44
CA ILE A 715 -10.18 26.90 -7.01
C ILE A 715 -9.98 25.43 -6.60
N TYR A 716 -9.04 25.15 -5.69
CA TYR A 716 -8.79 23.78 -5.25
C TYR A 716 -9.95 23.26 -4.42
N ASN A 717 -10.33 22.01 -4.69
CA ASN A 717 -11.15 21.23 -3.79
C ASN A 717 -10.27 20.61 -2.70
N LEU A 718 -10.30 21.21 -1.51
CA LEU A 718 -9.59 20.70 -0.33
C LEU A 718 -10.52 20.01 0.68
N TYR A 719 -11.81 19.89 0.34
CA TYR A 719 -12.82 19.32 1.24
C TYR A 719 -12.97 17.81 1.01
N ASP A 720 -13.33 17.42 -0.21
CA ASP A 720 -13.57 16.04 -0.62
C ASP A 720 -12.86 15.61 -1.92
N PRO A 721 -11.57 15.97 -2.12
CA PRO A 721 -10.83 15.52 -3.29
C PRO A 721 -10.68 14.00 -3.28
N VAL A 722 -10.88 13.38 -4.44
CA VAL A 722 -10.71 11.93 -4.57
C VAL A 722 -9.25 11.54 -4.43
N ALA A 723 -8.98 10.50 -3.63
CA ALA A 723 -7.66 9.89 -3.52
C ALA A 723 -7.52 8.79 -4.60
N ARG A 724 -6.46 8.83 -5.40
CA ARG A 724 -6.24 7.86 -6.48
C ARG A 724 -4.77 7.78 -6.88
N SER A 725 -4.40 6.82 -7.71
CA SER A 725 -3.01 6.65 -8.19
C SER A 725 -2.74 7.27 -9.56
N THR A 726 -3.78 7.56 -10.35
CA THR A 726 -3.63 8.08 -11.72
C THR A 726 -4.51 9.31 -11.97
N VAL A 727 -3.93 10.39 -12.50
CA VAL A 727 -4.67 11.63 -12.85
C VAL A 727 -4.41 12.03 -14.29
N GLN A 728 -5.45 12.42 -15.00
CA GLN A 728 -5.36 12.98 -16.34
C GLN A 728 -5.00 14.46 -16.31
N VAL A 729 -4.34 14.93 -17.36
CA VAL A 729 -4.06 16.34 -17.63
C VAL A 729 -4.47 16.62 -19.07
N TYR A 730 -5.44 17.50 -19.26
CA TYR A 730 -5.99 17.80 -20.58
C TYR A 730 -5.03 18.69 -21.40
N PRO A 731 -5.07 18.62 -22.75
CA PRO A 731 -4.23 19.43 -23.62
C PRO A 731 -4.26 20.92 -23.25
N GLY A 732 -3.08 21.53 -23.09
CA GLY A 732 -2.95 22.95 -22.73
C GLY A 732 -3.43 23.31 -21.32
N GLY A 733 -3.68 22.32 -20.46
CA GLY A 733 -4.15 22.51 -19.09
C GLY A 733 -3.18 21.98 -18.03
N TRP A 734 -3.69 21.90 -16.80
CA TRP A 734 -2.95 21.41 -15.64
C TRP A 734 -3.84 20.63 -14.67
N SER A 735 -3.23 19.72 -13.93
CA SER A 735 -3.83 19.04 -12.77
C SER A 735 -2.88 19.15 -11.59
N ALA A 736 -3.42 19.39 -10.40
CA ALA A 736 -2.68 19.51 -9.16
C ALA A 736 -3.11 18.44 -8.17
N VAL A 737 -2.12 17.78 -7.56
CA VAL A 737 -2.35 16.72 -6.59
C VAL A 737 -1.56 16.96 -5.31
N TYR A 738 -2.13 16.57 -4.16
CA TYR A 738 -1.44 16.52 -2.88
C TYR A 738 -1.08 15.08 -2.54
N VAL A 739 0.21 14.84 -2.28
CA VAL A 739 0.74 13.56 -1.83
C VAL A 739 1.38 13.73 -0.46
N TYR A 740 1.26 12.69 0.37
CA TYR A 740 1.94 12.60 1.66
C TYR A 740 3.03 11.54 1.55
N PRO A 741 4.31 11.90 1.33
CA PRO A 741 5.40 10.95 1.12
C PRO A 741 5.76 10.21 2.41
N ASP A 742 4.96 9.22 2.80
CA ASP A 742 5.11 8.39 4.01
C ASP A 742 5.63 6.98 3.74
N ASN A 743 5.98 6.68 2.49
CA ASN A 743 6.48 5.40 2.03
C ASN A 743 7.93 5.59 1.51
N PRO A 744 8.95 5.51 2.39
CA PRO A 744 10.35 5.62 1.98
C PRO A 744 10.70 4.60 0.88
N GLY A 745 11.44 5.04 -0.12
CA GLY A 745 11.76 4.22 -1.28
C GLY A 745 12.11 5.03 -2.53
N MET A 746 12.23 4.31 -3.64
CA MET A 746 12.43 4.88 -4.97
C MET A 746 11.16 4.61 -5.78
N TRP A 747 10.43 5.65 -6.15
CA TRP A 747 9.10 5.52 -6.75
C TRP A 747 9.02 6.20 -8.10
N ASN A 748 8.43 5.55 -9.10
CA ASN A 748 8.32 6.12 -10.44
C ASN A 748 7.11 7.06 -10.54
N LEU A 749 7.34 8.25 -11.11
CA LEU A 749 6.30 9.19 -11.53
C LEU A 749 6.36 9.29 -13.05
N ARG A 750 5.34 8.78 -13.74
CA ARG A 750 5.36 8.57 -15.19
C ARG A 750 4.05 8.92 -15.86
N SER A 751 4.12 9.12 -17.18
CA SER A 751 2.93 9.00 -18.02
C SER A 751 2.45 7.54 -18.10
N GLN A 752 1.13 7.34 -18.13
CA GLN A 752 0.49 6.05 -18.43
C GLN A 752 0.25 5.87 -19.94
N ASN A 753 0.43 6.93 -20.74
CA ASN A 753 0.57 6.78 -22.18
C ASN A 753 1.87 6.03 -22.46
N LEU A 754 1.75 4.81 -23.00
CA LEU A 754 2.87 3.89 -23.13
C LEU A 754 3.94 4.42 -24.10
N GLN A 755 3.52 5.13 -25.16
CA GLN A 755 4.44 5.76 -26.10
C GLN A 755 5.24 6.85 -25.40
N SER A 756 4.56 7.73 -24.67
CA SER A 756 5.23 8.82 -23.97
C SER A 756 6.19 8.30 -22.90
N TRP A 757 5.77 7.30 -22.11
CA TRP A 757 6.63 6.65 -21.12
C TRP A 757 7.87 6.03 -21.78
N TYR A 758 7.68 5.19 -22.80
CA TYR A 758 8.80 4.53 -23.51
C TYR A 758 9.80 5.53 -24.09
N LEU A 759 9.32 6.68 -24.56
CA LEU A 759 10.13 7.75 -25.13
C LEU A 759 10.67 8.76 -24.09
N GLY A 760 10.52 8.46 -22.79
CA GLY A 760 11.23 9.12 -21.70
C GLY A 760 10.39 10.05 -20.82
N GLN A 761 9.05 10.00 -20.88
CA GLN A 761 8.18 10.79 -20.01
C GLN A 761 8.01 10.18 -18.62
N GLU A 762 9.09 10.10 -17.88
CA GLU A 762 9.11 9.63 -16.50
C GLU A 762 10.20 10.30 -15.67
N LEU A 763 10.06 10.27 -14.35
CA LEU A 763 11.10 10.58 -13.38
C LEU A 763 10.93 9.67 -12.17
N TYR A 764 11.92 9.67 -11.27
CA TYR A 764 11.81 8.94 -10.02
C TYR A 764 11.83 9.89 -8.83
N VAL A 765 10.95 9.64 -7.87
CA VAL A 765 10.87 10.33 -6.59
C VAL A 765 11.56 9.47 -5.54
N ARG A 766 12.65 9.98 -4.97
CA ARG A 766 13.36 9.36 -3.85
C ARG A 766 12.82 9.93 -2.55
N VAL A 767 12.09 9.10 -1.81
CA VAL A 767 11.58 9.44 -0.47
C VAL A 767 12.52 8.81 0.55
N TYR A 768 13.14 9.64 1.39
CA TYR A 768 14.21 9.18 2.27
C TYR A 768 13.93 9.48 3.74
N ASP A 769 14.09 8.46 4.58
CA ASP A 769 14.21 8.61 6.03
C ASP A 769 15.68 8.36 6.45
N PRO A 770 16.32 9.29 7.17
CA PRO A 770 17.70 9.12 7.65
C PRO A 770 17.88 8.01 8.69
N ASP A 771 16.80 7.50 9.28
CA ASP A 771 16.81 6.39 10.23
C ASP A 771 16.70 5.04 9.47
N PRO A 772 17.77 4.21 9.44
CA PRO A 772 17.82 2.94 8.70
C PRO A 772 17.04 1.85 9.43
N ASN A 773 15.74 2.08 9.63
CA ASN A 773 14.85 1.19 10.33
C ASN A 773 14.11 0.29 9.34
N PRO A 774 14.31 -1.05 9.39
CA PRO A 774 13.59 -2.00 8.54
C PRO A 774 12.06 -1.94 8.66
N ALA A 775 11.53 -1.36 9.74
CA ALA A 775 10.10 -1.12 9.91
C ALA A 775 9.56 0.06 9.07
N LYS A 776 10.45 0.86 8.48
CA LYS A 776 10.12 2.02 7.63
C LYS A 776 10.41 1.79 6.15
N GLU A 777 11.38 0.94 5.85
CA GLU A 777 11.67 0.44 4.51
C GLU A 777 12.27 -0.96 4.62
N LYS A 778 11.70 -1.94 3.93
CA LYS A 778 12.18 -3.32 3.99
C LYS A 778 13.58 -3.43 3.38
N PRO A 779 14.44 -4.31 3.92
CA PRO A 779 15.71 -4.64 3.29
C PRO A 779 15.46 -5.27 1.92
N PRO A 780 16.46 -5.26 1.01
CA PRO A 780 16.35 -5.96 -0.26
C PRO A 780 15.98 -7.44 -0.05
N PRO A 781 15.14 -8.02 -0.92
CA PRO A 781 14.69 -9.39 -0.76
C PRO A 781 15.86 -10.38 -0.98
N GLN A 782 15.75 -11.57 -0.39
CA GLN A 782 16.82 -12.59 -0.48
C GLN A 782 17.07 -13.08 -1.91
N ASN A 783 16.04 -13.01 -2.76
CA ASN A 783 16.09 -13.37 -4.18
C ASN A 783 16.39 -12.17 -5.09
N LEU A 784 16.98 -11.09 -4.57
CA LEU A 784 17.29 -9.87 -5.33
C LEU A 784 18.12 -10.20 -6.59
N LEU A 785 17.62 -9.78 -7.75
CA LEU A 785 18.36 -9.85 -9.00
C LEU A 785 19.40 -8.72 -9.09
N LEU A 786 20.60 -9.04 -9.55
CA LEU A 786 21.70 -8.10 -9.74
C LEU A 786 22.02 -7.93 -11.22
N CYS A 787 22.28 -6.69 -11.65
CA CYS A 787 22.59 -6.32 -13.02
C CYS A 787 23.40 -5.01 -13.07
N GLY A 788 23.84 -4.61 -14.27
CA GLY A 788 24.64 -3.41 -14.47
C GLY A 788 25.95 -3.47 -13.68
N LYS A 789 26.23 -2.43 -12.88
CA LYS A 789 27.47 -2.33 -12.08
C LYS A 789 27.62 -3.40 -11.00
N PHE A 790 26.53 -4.06 -10.62
CA PHE A 790 26.52 -5.08 -9.56
C PHE A 790 26.38 -6.50 -10.10
N GLN A 791 26.48 -6.69 -11.41
CA GLN A 791 26.42 -8.01 -12.01
C GLN A 791 27.62 -8.87 -11.55
N PRO A 792 27.40 -10.14 -11.15
CA PRO A 792 28.49 -11.05 -10.84
C PRO A 792 29.40 -11.26 -12.06
N PRO A 793 30.72 -11.43 -11.88
CA PRO A 793 31.63 -11.70 -12.98
C PRO A 793 31.19 -12.99 -13.69
N THR A 794 31.10 -12.94 -15.02
CA THR A 794 30.76 -14.09 -15.85
C THR A 794 31.77 -15.22 -15.57
N PRO A 795 31.33 -16.45 -15.26
CA PRO A 795 32.23 -17.59 -15.20
C PRO A 795 33.00 -17.70 -16.52
N ALA A 796 34.31 -17.92 -16.44
CA ALA A 796 35.12 -18.15 -17.64
C ALA A 796 34.50 -19.30 -18.47
N PRO A 797 34.46 -19.20 -19.81
CA PRO A 797 33.91 -20.25 -20.64
C PRO A 797 34.59 -21.58 -20.29
N SER A 798 33.78 -22.57 -19.92
CA SER A 798 34.27 -23.91 -19.64
C SER A 798 34.97 -24.44 -20.89
N VAL A 799 36.28 -24.62 -20.81
CA VAL A 799 37.07 -25.31 -21.83
C VAL A 799 36.42 -26.68 -22.05
N SER A 800 35.99 -26.94 -23.29
CA SER A 800 35.43 -28.22 -23.70
C SER A 800 36.42 -29.34 -23.36
N PRO A 801 36.01 -30.41 -22.66
CA PRO A 801 36.88 -31.54 -22.45
C PRO A 801 37.15 -32.21 -23.80
N THR A 802 38.44 -32.42 -24.09
CA THR A 802 38.93 -33.27 -25.17
C THR A 802 38.32 -34.68 -25.07
N PRO A 803 38.02 -35.34 -26.21
CA PRO A 803 37.41 -36.66 -26.21
C PRO A 803 38.38 -37.69 -25.64
N ASN A 804 38.03 -38.29 -24.49
CA ASN A 804 38.81 -39.36 -23.88
C ASN A 804 38.53 -40.72 -24.56
N ALA A 805 39.62 -41.49 -24.67
CA ALA A 805 39.72 -42.86 -25.14
C ALA A 805 39.00 -43.88 -24.20
N PRO A 806 38.87 -45.17 -24.60
CA PRO A 806 37.77 -46.07 -24.21
C PRO A 806 37.87 -46.65 -22.78
N PRO A 807 36.76 -47.19 -22.24
CA PRO A 807 36.60 -47.45 -20.81
C PRO A 807 37.34 -48.71 -20.34
N SER A 808 38.01 -48.60 -19.20
CA SER A 808 38.50 -49.76 -18.45
C SER A 808 37.56 -50.11 -17.29
N LYS A 809 37.05 -51.34 -17.38
CA LYS A 809 36.51 -52.27 -16.37
C LYS A 809 35.99 -51.70 -15.05
N ALA A 810 34.66 -51.81 -14.91
CA ALA A 810 33.89 -51.65 -13.69
C ALA A 810 34.34 -52.58 -12.56
N CYS A 811 34.42 -52.03 -11.35
CA CYS A 811 34.44 -52.77 -10.09
C CYS A 811 33.08 -52.57 -9.39
N ASN A 812 32.47 -53.68 -8.99
CA ASN A 812 31.09 -53.80 -8.53
C ASN A 812 31.03 -53.77 -6.99
N PRO A 813 30.28 -52.87 -6.33
CA PRO A 813 29.99 -52.98 -4.91
C PRO A 813 28.51 -53.33 -4.67
N HIS A 814 28.18 -54.61 -4.81
CA HIS A 814 27.11 -55.23 -4.02
C HIS A 814 27.61 -55.41 -2.58
N ARG A 815 27.36 -54.43 -1.70
CA ARG A 815 27.22 -54.60 -0.24
C ARG A 815 27.16 -53.23 0.45
N THR A 816 25.99 -52.60 0.48
CA THR A 816 25.53 -51.67 1.54
C THR A 816 24.08 -51.21 1.31
N ARG A 817 23.20 -52.12 0.84
CA ARG A 817 21.74 -51.96 0.92
C ARG A 817 21.15 -53.10 1.77
N SER A 818 21.52 -53.15 3.04
CA SER A 818 20.90 -54.09 3.99
C SER A 818 21.02 -53.64 5.46
N LEU A 819 21.03 -52.33 5.73
CA LEU A 819 20.96 -51.81 7.11
C LEU A 819 19.91 -50.71 7.32
N MET A 820 19.36 -50.11 6.26
CA MET A 820 18.27 -49.13 6.36
C MET A 820 16.87 -49.70 6.10
N ALA A 821 16.76 -50.97 5.68
CA ALA A 821 15.49 -51.65 5.46
C ALA A 821 15.04 -52.53 6.64
N MET A 822 15.88 -52.71 7.68
CA MET A 822 15.51 -53.44 8.90
C MET A 822 14.99 -52.52 10.02
N ILE A 823 15.15 -51.19 9.92
CA ILE A 823 14.73 -50.25 10.97
C ILE A 823 13.30 -49.73 10.71
N THR A 824 12.84 -49.72 9.45
CA THR A 824 11.49 -49.27 9.07
C THR A 824 10.41 -50.35 9.21
N THR A 825 10.76 -51.64 9.30
CA THR A 825 9.79 -52.73 9.50
C THR A 825 9.55 -53.05 10.99
N ALA A 826 10.44 -52.63 11.89
CA ALA A 826 10.28 -52.85 13.33
C ALA A 826 9.36 -51.83 14.03
N MET A 827 9.12 -50.64 13.44
CA MET A 827 8.20 -49.65 14.01
C MET A 827 6.74 -49.77 13.52
N CYS A 828 6.47 -50.50 12.42
CA CYS A 828 5.10 -50.72 11.95
C CYS A 828 4.37 -51.88 12.63
N PHE A 829 5.07 -52.74 13.40
CA PHE A 829 4.45 -53.87 14.12
C PHE A 829 4.13 -53.60 15.59
N TYR A 830 4.48 -52.42 16.13
CA TYR A 830 4.16 -52.06 17.53
C TYR A 830 2.85 -51.27 17.69
N TYR A 831 2.08 -51.07 16.60
CA TYR A 831 0.86 -50.25 16.62
C TYR A 831 -0.43 -50.99 16.22
N ILE A 832 -0.40 -52.33 16.10
CA ILE A 832 -1.59 -53.17 15.79
C ILE A 832 -1.86 -54.23 16.87
N GLY A 833 -1.18 -54.16 18.02
CA GLY A 833 -1.43 -55.11 19.11
C GLY A 833 -1.25 -54.49 20.48
N LEU A 834 -2.30 -53.80 20.97
CA LEU A 834 -2.73 -53.73 22.38
C LEU A 834 -3.81 -52.64 22.51
N HIS A 835 -5.07 -53.10 22.56
CA HIS A 835 -6.31 -52.50 23.07
C HIS A 835 -6.74 -51.08 22.68
#